data_AF-A0A8T0F5G6-F1
#
_entry.id   AF-A0A8T0F5G6-F1
#
_cell.length_a   1.000
_cell.length_b   1.000
_cell.length_c   1.000
_cell.angle_alpha   90.00
_cell.angle_beta   90.00
_cell.angle_gamma   90.00
#
_symmetry.space_group_name_H-M   'P 1'
#
loop_
_entity.id
_entity.type
_entity.pdbx_description
1 polymer ?
#
loop_
_entity_poly.entity_id
_entity_poly.type
_entity_poly.pdbx_seq_one_letter_code
_entity_poly.pdbx_strand_id
1 'polypeptide(L)'
;MLNVKDDLKQQEISQAVIVADNFNKKFSPLTNSQPLFLLPVVNGTFMDYLLQSLEDAGIQETFIFCCSHNNIIRNYINSSHWSDKDSPMSVTVISDSGFLSMGDIMRALDAKALIRSDFILLNGAIITTFPLNDILEDHRKCRQADKNSAITLLYRKASPKHKTKCKEHCFLVAVESKSNRIRYYQRINKVKTSLIPLEVFQENDEVTVHYNLLDSYISICSPCVPPLFSDNFDYQSMDDFVRGLLVNEELLGNSMYIHIADVGYGANIANLYMYDAVSQDIMSRWTHPIVPDLIESHGCTFSHSEHNIYKQPGVEVGRNCQLKQNVVIGKGAAIGDNTFIENSVIGRNCIIGENVVIKGSYLWNRVSVGDGCNLNMCLLGENVKLQKNVQINAGCILGSEVVIDENIVVPALTRLQAEVFVDEDSFGEDDFDANLKSDQDKTCDFSVVGKKGHGYICKTTVESDEEDEDVLEDIWGKTIDESVDDDEESESSGSEIISPGEEVSDESEGGGYDDETNQFYNEVLESLQRGIEEKVNSENTILEINASKHAYNITIKEVNTLLIKALLKLPLDSLQVSTPQQYLSSMKPSLQFFHPLISKYIRSTESQLDCLSSIEEFMKSNEDIAPALIKVIHFWYDKELLKESVIIKWFKDLSPESDKVRKLTATFINWLQTADEESSEDEESSED
;
A
#
# COMPACT_ATOMS: atom_id res chain seq x y z
N MET A 1 3.25 48.33 -40.62
CA MET A 1 4.07 47.74 -39.55
C MET A 1 3.15 46.96 -38.63
N LEU A 2 2.64 45.84 -39.15
CA LEU A 2 1.81 44.88 -38.41
C LEU A 2 2.74 43.90 -37.69
N ASN A 3 2.32 43.48 -36.50
CA ASN A 3 3.00 42.62 -35.52
C ASN A 3 3.92 41.54 -36.11
N VAL A 4 5.24 41.77 -36.07
CA VAL A 4 6.27 40.72 -36.26
C VAL A 4 6.74 40.16 -34.91
N LYS A 5 6.13 40.57 -33.79
CA LYS A 5 6.50 40.10 -32.44
C LYS A 5 5.72 38.88 -31.93
N ASP A 6 4.64 38.49 -32.60
CA ASP A 6 3.85 37.31 -32.21
C ASP A 6 4.34 36.01 -32.87
N ASP A 7 5.12 36.08 -33.95
CA ASP A 7 5.56 34.91 -34.74
C ASP A 7 6.81 34.18 -34.19
N LEU A 8 7.35 34.60 -33.05
CA LEU A 8 8.55 34.00 -32.42
C LEU A 8 8.28 33.35 -31.05
N LYS A 9 7.01 33.10 -30.70
CA LYS A 9 6.74 32.09 -29.67
C LYS A 9 6.96 30.73 -30.32
N GLN A 10 8.10 30.08 -30.04
CA GLN A 10 8.23 28.64 -30.26
C GLN A 10 6.98 28.01 -29.65
N GLN A 11 6.13 27.39 -30.47
CA GLN A 11 4.98 26.65 -29.96
C GLN A 11 5.52 25.61 -29.00
N GLU A 12 5.13 25.72 -27.73
CA GLU A 12 5.50 24.75 -26.71
C GLU A 12 4.88 23.41 -27.10
N ILE A 13 5.75 22.41 -27.29
CA ILE A 13 5.36 21.06 -27.66
C ILE A 13 4.55 20.48 -26.50
N SER A 14 3.32 20.06 -26.76
CA SER A 14 2.49 19.37 -25.76
C SER A 14 3.04 17.96 -25.56
N GLN A 15 3.53 17.69 -24.34
CA GLN A 15 4.11 16.41 -23.95
C GLN A 15 3.16 15.63 -23.04
N ALA A 16 3.08 14.33 -23.24
CA ALA A 16 2.38 13.40 -22.34
C ALA A 16 3.31 12.32 -21.82
N VAL A 17 3.08 11.90 -20.58
CA VAL A 17 3.79 10.83 -19.89
C VAL A 17 2.76 9.78 -19.50
N ILE A 18 2.94 8.57 -19.98
CA ILE A 18 2.09 7.42 -19.70
C ILE A 18 2.87 6.44 -18.85
N VAL A 19 2.31 6.06 -17.72
CA VAL A 19 2.79 4.94 -16.90
C VAL A 19 2.03 3.70 -17.31
N ALA A 20 2.66 2.83 -18.10
CA ALA A 20 1.98 1.68 -18.71
C ALA A 20 1.69 0.55 -17.71
N ASP A 21 2.53 0.39 -16.70
CA ASP A 21 2.39 -0.66 -15.71
C ASP A 21 1.62 -0.17 -14.49
N ASN A 22 0.71 -1.02 -14.02
CA ASN A 22 -0.01 -0.81 -12.77
C ASN A 22 0.66 -1.71 -11.73
N PHE A 23 1.23 -1.10 -10.69
CA PHE A 23 1.97 -1.79 -9.63
C PHE A 23 1.07 -2.64 -8.71
N ASN A 24 -0.21 -2.80 -9.05
CA ASN A 24 -1.17 -3.60 -8.31
C ASN A 24 -1.33 -5.01 -8.90
N LYS A 25 -1.27 -6.05 -8.05
CA LYS A 25 -1.47 -7.46 -8.45
C LYS A 25 -2.93 -7.86 -8.73
N LYS A 26 -3.88 -6.91 -8.79
CA LYS A 26 -5.35 -7.18 -8.89
C LYS A 26 -5.81 -7.83 -10.19
N PHE A 27 -5.05 -7.70 -11.28
CA PHE A 27 -5.33 -8.36 -12.56
C PHE A 27 -4.60 -9.70 -12.71
N SER A 28 -3.89 -10.17 -11.68
CA SER A 28 -3.33 -11.52 -11.66
C SER A 28 -4.47 -12.56 -11.68
N PRO A 29 -4.43 -13.60 -12.53
CA PRO A 29 -3.28 -14.11 -13.29
C PRO A 29 -3.15 -13.60 -14.75
N LEU A 30 -3.99 -12.66 -15.20
CA LEU A 30 -4.02 -12.22 -16.60
C LEU A 30 -2.74 -11.46 -17.01
N THR A 31 -2.21 -10.67 -16.08
CA THR A 31 -1.04 -9.80 -16.29
C THR A 31 0.29 -10.55 -16.37
N ASN A 32 0.33 -11.83 -16.00
CA ASN A 32 1.56 -12.62 -16.04
C ASN A 32 1.98 -12.92 -17.47
N SER A 33 1.01 -13.11 -18.38
CA SER A 33 1.28 -13.43 -19.80
C SER A 33 1.50 -12.19 -20.68
N GLN A 34 0.91 -11.05 -20.31
CA GLN A 34 0.97 -9.81 -21.07
C GLN A 34 0.73 -8.61 -20.14
N PRO A 35 1.34 -7.44 -20.42
CA PRO A 35 1.20 -6.27 -19.55
C PRO A 35 -0.24 -5.74 -19.58
N LEU A 36 -0.66 -5.09 -18.48
CA LEU A 36 -2.00 -4.50 -18.34
C LEU A 36 -2.35 -3.60 -19.54
N PHE A 37 -1.38 -2.80 -19.99
CA PHE A 37 -1.53 -1.84 -21.08
C PHE A 37 -1.92 -2.45 -22.44
N LEU A 38 -1.68 -3.75 -22.64
CA LEU A 38 -2.03 -4.47 -23.86
C LEU A 38 -3.27 -5.36 -23.69
N LEU A 39 -3.89 -5.41 -22.51
CA LEU A 39 -5.11 -6.18 -22.33
C LEU A 39 -6.22 -5.67 -23.25
N PRO A 40 -6.99 -6.58 -23.87
CA PRO A 40 -8.06 -6.17 -24.77
C PRO A 40 -9.28 -5.67 -23.99
N VAL A 41 -9.83 -4.55 -24.43
CA VAL A 41 -11.14 -4.00 -24.05
C VAL A 41 -11.97 -3.81 -25.30
N VAL A 42 -13.12 -4.49 -25.36
CA VAL A 42 -14.02 -4.42 -26.53
C VAL A 42 -13.23 -4.65 -27.85
N ASN A 43 -12.35 -5.66 -27.87
CA ASN A 43 -11.51 -6.08 -29.02
C ASN A 43 -10.46 -5.08 -29.57
N GLY A 44 -10.21 -3.97 -28.86
CA GLY A 44 -9.04 -3.09 -29.02
C GLY A 44 -8.18 -3.13 -27.76
N THR A 45 -6.91 -2.72 -27.81
CA THR A 45 -6.05 -2.69 -26.61
C THR A 45 -6.23 -1.38 -25.84
N PHE A 46 -5.94 -1.35 -24.53
CA PHE A 46 -5.92 -0.10 -23.76
C PHE A 46 -5.02 0.96 -24.39
N MET A 47 -3.84 0.53 -24.84
CA MET A 47 -2.90 1.37 -25.57
C MET A 47 -3.56 2.04 -26.78
N ASP A 48 -4.31 1.30 -27.61
CA ASP A 48 -4.96 1.88 -28.80
C ASP A 48 -5.94 3.00 -28.43
N TYR A 49 -6.79 2.75 -27.43
CA TYR A 49 -7.78 3.75 -26.99
C TYR A 49 -7.11 4.99 -26.40
N LEU A 50 -6.07 4.81 -25.60
CA LEU A 50 -5.37 5.93 -24.97
C LEU A 50 -4.60 6.74 -26.02
N LEU A 51 -3.81 6.10 -26.88
CA LEU A 51 -3.02 6.80 -27.88
C LEU A 51 -3.91 7.51 -28.91
N GLN A 52 -5.03 6.91 -29.33
CA GLN A 52 -6.00 7.59 -30.19
C GLN A 52 -6.57 8.84 -29.50
N SER A 53 -6.89 8.74 -28.21
CA SER A 53 -7.39 9.88 -27.44
C SER A 53 -6.38 11.03 -27.37
N LEU A 54 -5.09 10.72 -27.20
CA LEU A 54 -4.03 11.72 -27.16
C LEU A 54 -3.77 12.34 -28.53
N GLU A 55 -3.86 11.56 -29.60
CA GLU A 55 -3.77 12.04 -30.97
C GLU A 55 -4.94 12.98 -31.30
N ASP A 56 -6.17 12.59 -30.96
CA ASP A 56 -7.38 13.42 -31.13
C ASP A 56 -7.30 14.71 -30.30
N ALA A 57 -6.65 14.66 -29.12
CA ALA A 57 -6.38 15.82 -28.28
C ALA A 57 -5.25 16.72 -28.81
N GLY A 58 -4.52 16.31 -29.85
CA GLY A 58 -3.47 17.10 -30.49
C GLY A 58 -2.11 17.07 -29.77
N ILE A 59 -1.80 16.00 -29.04
CA ILE A 59 -0.52 15.82 -28.35
C ILE A 59 0.56 15.38 -29.34
N GLN A 60 1.77 15.96 -29.21
CA GLN A 60 2.85 15.81 -30.19
C GLN A 60 3.92 14.80 -29.75
N GLU A 61 4.26 14.76 -28.46
CA GLU A 61 5.27 13.85 -27.92
C GLU A 61 4.69 13.07 -26.74
N THR A 62 4.78 11.75 -26.79
CA THR A 62 4.30 10.85 -25.73
C THR A 62 5.40 9.91 -25.28
N PHE A 63 5.67 9.90 -23.97
CA PHE A 63 6.64 9.02 -23.33
C PHE A 63 5.93 7.91 -22.57
N ILE A 64 6.17 6.67 -22.96
CA ILE A 64 5.61 5.48 -22.30
C ILE A 64 6.68 4.87 -21.41
N PHE A 65 6.41 4.79 -20.12
CA PHE A 65 7.26 4.12 -19.14
C PHE A 65 6.73 2.71 -18.86
N CYS A 66 7.59 1.71 -19.00
CA CYS A 66 7.27 0.32 -18.69
C CYS A 66 8.43 -0.41 -17.99
N CYS A 67 8.07 -1.23 -17.03
CA CYS A 67 8.96 -2.09 -16.24
C CYS A 67 8.91 -3.50 -16.82
N SER A 68 7.70 -4.06 -16.99
CA SER A 68 7.47 -5.43 -17.41
C SER A 68 7.26 -5.56 -18.92
N HIS A 69 7.65 -6.70 -19.49
CA HIS A 69 7.33 -7.09 -20.87
C HIS A 69 7.65 -6.05 -21.96
N ASN A 70 8.70 -5.24 -21.78
CA ASN A 70 9.02 -4.12 -22.68
C ASN A 70 9.11 -4.51 -24.17
N ASN A 71 9.70 -5.67 -24.48
CA ASN A 71 9.87 -6.14 -25.85
C ASN A 71 8.50 -6.28 -26.57
N ILE A 72 7.46 -6.70 -25.85
CA ILE A 72 6.11 -6.87 -26.40
C ILE A 72 5.54 -5.49 -26.76
N ILE A 73 5.64 -4.52 -25.85
CA ILE A 73 5.14 -3.15 -26.05
C ILE A 73 5.87 -2.47 -27.22
N ARG A 74 7.20 -2.57 -27.28
CA ARG A 74 8.00 -2.00 -28.38
C ARG A 74 7.65 -2.64 -29.72
N ASN A 75 7.51 -3.97 -29.77
CA ASN A 75 7.12 -4.67 -30.99
C ASN A 75 5.72 -4.28 -31.45
N TYR A 76 4.80 -4.08 -30.51
CA TYR A 76 3.45 -3.64 -30.81
C TYR A 76 3.45 -2.23 -31.42
N ILE A 77 4.16 -1.27 -30.82
CA ILE A 77 4.29 0.10 -31.36
C ILE A 77 4.95 0.10 -32.74
N ASN A 78 6.02 -0.68 -32.94
CA ASN A 78 6.68 -0.77 -34.25
C ASN A 78 5.77 -1.37 -35.33
N SER A 79 4.76 -2.16 -34.95
CA SER A 79 3.75 -2.70 -35.87
C SER A 79 2.56 -1.77 -36.10
N SER A 80 2.45 -0.69 -35.31
CA SER A 80 1.37 0.29 -35.34
C SER A 80 1.71 1.51 -36.22
N HIS A 81 0.69 2.30 -36.56
CA HIS A 81 0.85 3.52 -37.35
C HIS A 81 1.54 4.67 -36.60
N TRP A 82 1.64 4.61 -35.27
CA TRP A 82 2.34 5.61 -34.46
C TRP A 82 3.87 5.59 -34.62
N SER A 83 4.42 4.56 -35.29
CA SER A 83 5.84 4.51 -35.66
C SER A 83 6.14 5.18 -37.01
N ASP A 84 5.10 5.44 -37.81
CA ASP A 84 5.27 6.05 -39.13
C ASP A 84 5.68 7.51 -39.02
N LYS A 85 6.54 7.95 -39.94
CA LYS A 85 7.07 9.33 -39.95
C LYS A 85 6.02 10.40 -40.23
N ASP A 86 4.87 10.00 -40.76
CA ASP A 86 3.76 10.88 -41.11
C ASP A 86 2.74 11.04 -39.96
N SER A 87 2.92 10.30 -38.85
CA SER A 87 2.11 10.43 -37.64
C SER A 87 2.25 11.83 -37.01
N PRO A 88 1.15 12.47 -36.57
CA PRO A 88 1.20 13.75 -35.87
C PRO A 88 1.81 13.63 -34.46
N MET A 89 1.83 12.42 -33.89
CA MET A 89 2.32 12.12 -32.54
C MET A 89 3.55 11.20 -32.59
N SER A 90 4.60 11.55 -31.86
CA SER A 90 5.79 10.71 -31.69
C SER A 90 5.73 9.98 -30.35
N VAL A 91 5.90 8.66 -30.38
CA VAL A 91 5.82 7.79 -29.20
C VAL A 91 7.19 7.20 -28.88
N THR A 92 7.67 7.43 -27.66
CA THR A 92 8.96 6.90 -27.19
C THR A 92 8.76 5.99 -25.99
N VAL A 93 9.26 4.75 -26.06
CA VAL A 93 9.18 3.78 -24.97
C VAL A 93 10.47 3.73 -24.15
N ILE A 94 10.34 4.08 -22.89
CA ILE A 94 11.41 4.07 -21.90
C ILE A 94 11.18 2.87 -20.97
N SER A 95 12.21 2.06 -20.81
CA SER A 95 12.17 0.91 -19.91
C SER A 95 13.37 0.85 -19.02
N ASP A 96 13.11 0.53 -17.76
CA ASP A 96 14.11 0.24 -16.75
C ASP A 96 13.53 -0.82 -15.81
N SER A 97 14.37 -1.74 -15.34
CA SER A 97 13.95 -2.76 -14.37
C SER A 97 13.82 -2.19 -12.96
N GLY A 98 14.35 -1.01 -12.70
CA GLY A 98 14.30 -0.35 -11.39
C GLY A 98 13.00 0.41 -11.08
N PHE A 99 11.99 0.36 -11.96
CA PHE A 99 10.72 1.07 -11.73
C PHE A 99 9.76 0.17 -10.93
N LEU A 100 9.66 0.41 -9.63
CA LEU A 100 8.74 -0.30 -8.73
C LEU A 100 7.52 0.54 -8.35
N SER A 101 7.60 1.86 -8.53
CA SER A 101 6.50 2.77 -8.25
C SER A 101 6.36 3.90 -9.28
N MET A 102 5.25 4.62 -9.21
CA MET A 102 5.03 5.85 -9.96
C MET A 102 6.08 6.91 -9.58
N GLY A 103 6.46 6.97 -8.30
CA GLY A 103 7.50 7.88 -7.81
C GLY A 103 8.85 7.63 -8.47
N ASP A 104 9.25 6.36 -8.66
CA ASP A 104 10.50 6.02 -9.33
C ASP A 104 10.51 6.45 -10.80
N ILE A 105 9.37 6.34 -11.47
CA ILE A 105 9.19 6.83 -12.83
C ILE A 105 9.37 8.35 -12.89
N MET A 106 8.80 9.10 -11.93
CA MET A 106 8.97 10.57 -11.87
C MET A 106 10.43 10.95 -11.61
N ARG A 107 11.13 10.25 -10.71
CA ARG A 107 12.58 10.47 -10.46
C ARG A 107 13.42 10.18 -11.69
N ALA A 108 13.13 9.10 -12.39
CA ALA A 108 13.82 8.75 -13.62
C ALA A 108 13.56 9.75 -14.75
N LEU A 109 12.36 10.32 -14.76
CA LEU A 109 11.98 11.37 -15.68
C LEU A 109 12.75 12.67 -15.43
N ASP A 110 12.93 13.04 -14.15
CA ASP A 110 13.77 14.18 -13.74
C ASP A 110 15.25 13.95 -14.11
N ALA A 111 15.78 12.77 -13.78
CA ALA A 111 17.16 12.39 -14.10
C ALA A 111 17.47 12.41 -15.61
N LYS A 112 16.48 12.12 -16.46
CA LYS A 112 16.61 12.16 -17.93
C LYS A 112 16.30 13.53 -18.53
N ALA A 113 15.78 14.48 -17.75
CA ALA A 113 15.43 15.84 -18.18
C ALA A 113 14.63 15.89 -19.50
N LEU A 114 13.64 15.00 -19.64
CA LEU A 114 12.86 14.83 -20.87
C LEU A 114 11.78 15.90 -21.05
N ILE A 115 11.30 16.44 -19.94
CA ILE A 115 10.18 17.39 -19.90
C ILE A 115 10.70 18.81 -20.10
N ARG A 116 10.06 19.54 -21.02
CA ARG A 116 10.42 20.92 -21.37
C ARG A 116 9.43 21.95 -20.83
N SER A 117 8.16 21.58 -20.76
CA SER A 117 7.04 22.45 -20.35
C SER A 117 6.04 21.70 -19.49
N ASP A 118 4.88 22.29 -19.24
CA ASP A 118 3.75 21.59 -18.62
C ASP A 118 3.38 20.35 -19.45
N PHE A 119 3.10 19.25 -18.77
CA PHE A 119 2.89 17.95 -19.37
C PHE A 119 1.69 17.24 -18.75
N ILE A 120 1.14 16.28 -19.48
CA ILE A 120 0.02 15.48 -19.02
C ILE A 120 0.55 14.15 -18.49
N LEU A 121 0.24 13.82 -17.24
CA LEU A 121 0.53 12.54 -16.62
C LEU A 121 -0.72 11.65 -16.62
N LEU A 122 -0.57 10.46 -17.19
CA LEU A 122 -1.62 9.47 -17.41
C LEU A 122 -1.18 8.11 -16.89
N ASN A 123 -2.11 7.38 -16.30
CA ASN A 123 -1.96 5.95 -16.07
C ASN A 123 -2.36 5.16 -17.34
N GLY A 124 -1.78 3.99 -17.54
CA GLY A 124 -1.93 3.20 -18.77
C GLY A 124 -3.34 2.63 -18.98
N ALA A 125 -4.07 2.35 -17.89
CA ALA A 125 -5.39 1.73 -17.94
C ALA A 125 -6.55 2.76 -17.92
N ILE A 126 -6.40 3.87 -18.64
CA ILE A 126 -7.39 4.96 -18.70
C ILE A 126 -8.05 5.00 -20.07
N ILE A 127 -9.36 5.25 -20.09
CA ILE A 127 -10.11 5.62 -21.29
C ILE A 127 -10.64 7.03 -21.09
N THR A 128 -10.28 7.94 -22.00
CA THR A 128 -10.65 9.35 -21.90
C THR A 128 -11.07 9.94 -23.24
N THR A 129 -11.98 10.90 -23.20
CA THR A 129 -12.46 11.72 -24.33
C THR A 129 -12.46 13.20 -24.00
N PHE A 130 -11.74 13.59 -22.94
CA PHE A 130 -11.68 14.98 -22.52
C PHE A 130 -10.87 15.82 -23.51
N PRO A 131 -11.26 17.09 -23.73
CA PRO A 131 -10.45 18.02 -24.53
C PRO A 131 -9.20 18.44 -23.74
N LEU A 132 -8.19 17.57 -23.72
CA LEU A 132 -7.01 17.74 -22.85
C LEU A 132 -6.22 19.02 -23.16
N ASN A 133 -6.22 19.49 -24.41
CA ASN A 133 -5.51 20.70 -24.79
C ASN A 133 -6.12 21.97 -24.17
N ASP A 134 -7.45 22.05 -24.11
CA ASP A 134 -8.16 23.18 -23.48
C ASP A 134 -7.84 23.24 -21.98
N ILE A 135 -7.81 22.08 -21.32
CA ILE A 135 -7.50 21.96 -19.90
C ILE A 135 -6.02 22.30 -19.63
N LEU A 136 -5.11 21.92 -20.55
CA LEU A 136 -3.69 22.30 -20.48
C LEU A 136 -3.51 23.81 -20.62
N GLU A 137 -4.25 24.48 -21.51
CA GLU A 137 -4.25 25.93 -21.62
C GLU A 137 -4.78 26.62 -20.37
N ASP A 138 -5.81 26.07 -19.74
CA ASP A 138 -6.34 26.58 -18.48
C ASP A 138 -5.32 26.42 -17.34
N HIS A 139 -4.62 25.29 -17.24
CA HIS A 139 -3.52 25.12 -16.30
C HIS A 139 -2.42 26.18 -16.53
N ARG A 140 -2.04 26.42 -17.79
CA ARG A 140 -1.05 27.46 -18.13
C ARG A 140 -1.51 28.86 -17.70
N LYS A 141 -2.80 29.18 -17.81
CA LYS A 141 -3.37 30.45 -17.29
C LYS A 141 -3.31 30.50 -15.76
N CYS A 142 -3.66 29.41 -15.08
CA CYS A 142 -3.53 29.30 -13.63
C CYS A 142 -2.08 29.52 -13.19
N ARG A 143 -1.11 28.91 -13.89
CA ARG A 143 0.31 29.06 -13.62
C ARG A 143 0.85 30.49 -13.84
N GLN A 144 0.26 31.22 -14.79
CA GLN A 144 0.59 32.63 -15.00
C GLN A 144 0.09 33.52 -13.85
N ALA A 145 -1.06 33.17 -13.26
CA ALA A 145 -1.58 33.86 -12.08
C ALA A 145 -0.84 33.45 -10.80
N ASP A 146 -0.56 32.16 -10.65
CA ASP A 146 0.14 31.55 -9.52
C ASP A 146 1.33 30.72 -10.00
N LYS A 147 2.53 31.25 -9.80
CA LYS A 147 3.77 30.60 -10.22
C LYS A 147 4.04 29.27 -9.52
N ASN A 148 3.41 29.04 -8.37
CA ASN A 148 3.59 27.85 -7.57
C ASN A 148 2.52 26.77 -7.87
N SER A 149 1.69 26.97 -8.90
CA SER A 149 0.77 25.94 -9.40
C SER A 149 1.56 24.71 -9.84
N ALA A 150 1.57 23.67 -9.01
CA ALA A 150 2.32 22.45 -9.28
C ALA A 150 1.52 21.49 -10.15
N ILE A 151 0.22 21.34 -9.86
CA ILE A 151 -0.60 20.31 -10.50
C ILE A 151 -2.07 20.70 -10.60
N THR A 152 -2.72 20.23 -11.67
CA THR A 152 -4.17 20.26 -11.81
C THR A 152 -4.71 18.84 -11.99
N LEU A 153 -5.54 18.40 -11.05
CA LEU A 153 -6.17 17.08 -11.05
C LEU A 153 -7.51 17.13 -11.78
N LEU A 154 -7.74 16.18 -12.70
CA LEU A 154 -8.95 16.11 -13.50
C LEU A 154 -9.95 15.12 -12.93
N TYR A 155 -11.14 15.61 -12.61
CA TYR A 155 -12.24 14.80 -12.09
C TYR A 155 -13.49 14.94 -12.95
N ARG A 156 -14.30 13.88 -12.94
CA ARG A 156 -15.61 13.86 -13.59
C ARG A 156 -16.72 13.84 -12.55
N LYS A 157 -17.79 14.60 -12.77
CA LYS A 157 -18.99 14.50 -11.93
C LYS A 157 -19.67 13.14 -12.14
N ALA A 158 -19.89 12.40 -11.06
CA ALA A 158 -20.58 11.12 -11.08
C ALA A 158 -21.45 10.98 -9.82
N SER A 159 -22.60 10.32 -9.95
CA SER A 159 -23.37 9.95 -8.76
C SER A 159 -22.51 9.07 -7.83
N PRO A 160 -22.60 9.23 -6.50
CA PRO A 160 -21.93 8.32 -5.58
C PRO A 160 -22.25 6.84 -5.83
N LYS A 161 -23.43 6.54 -6.36
CA LYS A 161 -23.89 5.18 -6.72
C LYS A 161 -23.58 4.78 -8.17
N HIS A 162 -22.72 5.52 -8.86
CA HIS A 162 -22.42 5.24 -10.27
C HIS A 162 -21.66 3.90 -10.42
N LYS A 163 -22.00 3.12 -11.45
CA LYS A 163 -21.42 1.79 -11.68
C LYS A 163 -19.90 1.79 -11.84
N THR A 164 -19.31 2.85 -12.37
CA THR A 164 -17.84 2.94 -12.52
C THR A 164 -17.11 3.27 -11.21
N LYS A 165 -17.82 3.67 -10.15
CA LYS A 165 -17.22 3.97 -8.85
C LYS A 165 -17.20 2.71 -7.99
N CYS A 166 -16.04 2.34 -7.47
CA CYS A 166 -15.90 1.25 -6.49
C CYS A 166 -15.54 1.81 -5.11
N LYS A 167 -15.76 1.00 -4.06
CA LYS A 167 -15.51 1.40 -2.67
C LYS A 167 -14.03 1.76 -2.40
N GLU A 168 -13.09 1.05 -3.02
CA GLU A 168 -11.63 1.25 -2.84
C GLU A 168 -11.08 2.53 -3.47
N HIS A 169 -11.81 3.08 -4.45
CA HIS A 169 -11.44 4.32 -5.15
C HIS A 169 -12.40 5.46 -4.79
N CYS A 170 -13.13 5.34 -3.67
CA CYS A 170 -13.91 6.42 -3.10
C CYS A 170 -12.99 7.40 -2.36
N PHE A 171 -13.17 8.68 -2.60
CA PHE A 171 -12.44 9.75 -1.93
C PHE A 171 -13.37 10.92 -1.62
N LEU A 172 -12.92 11.75 -0.69
CA LEU A 172 -13.51 13.02 -0.31
C LEU A 172 -12.50 14.12 -0.60
N VAL A 173 -12.95 15.19 -1.25
CA VAL A 173 -12.11 16.36 -1.53
C VAL A 173 -12.82 17.63 -1.10
N ALA A 174 -12.11 18.53 -0.42
CA ALA A 174 -12.59 19.87 -0.11
C ALA A 174 -11.85 20.88 -0.99
N VAL A 175 -12.62 21.71 -1.67
CA VAL A 175 -12.15 22.63 -2.71
C VAL A 175 -12.65 24.03 -2.40
N GLU A 176 -11.79 25.03 -2.59
CA GLU A 176 -12.18 26.43 -2.54
C GLU A 176 -13.00 26.80 -3.79
N SER A 177 -14.21 27.31 -3.62
CA SER A 177 -15.17 27.47 -4.73
C SER A 177 -14.79 28.52 -5.79
N LYS A 178 -13.97 29.52 -5.43
CA LYS A 178 -13.58 30.62 -6.33
C LYS A 178 -12.36 30.29 -7.18
N SER A 179 -11.39 29.60 -6.59
CA SER A 179 -10.10 29.30 -7.21
C SER A 179 -10.01 27.87 -7.76
N ASN A 180 -10.94 26.99 -7.36
CA ASN A 180 -10.84 25.55 -7.56
C ASN A 180 -9.54 24.96 -6.98
N ARG A 181 -9.02 25.53 -5.89
CA ARG A 181 -7.85 25.02 -5.20
C ARG A 181 -8.23 23.90 -4.23
N ILE A 182 -7.45 22.82 -4.22
CA ILE A 182 -7.65 21.69 -3.31
C ILE A 182 -7.04 22.05 -1.96
N ARG A 183 -7.82 21.84 -0.88
CA ARG A 183 -7.39 22.08 0.51
C ARG A 183 -7.35 20.81 1.35
N TYR A 184 -8.20 19.85 1.01
CA TYR A 184 -8.27 18.58 1.73
C TYR A 184 -8.53 17.44 0.76
N TYR A 185 -7.84 16.33 0.97
CA TYR A 185 -8.00 15.10 0.21
C TYR A 185 -7.86 13.89 1.13
N GLN A 186 -8.85 13.00 1.12
CA GLN A 186 -8.81 11.74 1.86
C GLN A 186 -9.47 10.62 1.05
N ARG A 187 -8.84 9.44 1.01
CA ARG A 187 -9.48 8.22 0.51
C ARG A 187 -10.35 7.59 1.59
N ILE A 188 -11.56 7.18 1.22
CA ILE A 188 -12.52 6.52 2.11
C ILE A 188 -12.44 5.02 1.83
N ASN A 189 -11.38 4.39 2.34
CA ASN A 189 -11.24 2.95 2.31
C ASN A 189 -11.78 2.42 3.65
N LYS A 190 -12.99 1.87 3.65
CA LYS A 190 -13.68 1.24 4.80
C LYS A 190 -14.14 2.18 5.94
N VAL A 191 -13.66 3.42 6.03
CA VAL A 191 -14.04 4.34 7.14
C VAL A 191 -15.46 4.89 6.97
N LYS A 192 -16.31 4.76 8.00
CA LYS A 192 -17.69 5.29 8.00
C LYS A 192 -17.75 6.81 8.24
N THR A 193 -16.71 7.38 8.83
CA THR A 193 -16.62 8.79 9.25
C THR A 193 -15.33 9.42 8.73
N SER A 194 -15.40 10.66 8.25
CA SER A 194 -14.24 11.43 7.79
C SER A 194 -14.11 12.72 8.61
N LEU A 195 -12.91 12.98 9.15
CA LEU A 195 -12.60 14.17 9.92
C LEU A 195 -11.87 15.19 9.04
N ILE A 196 -12.53 16.30 8.74
CA ILE A 196 -11.93 17.41 8.01
C ILE A 196 -11.31 18.39 9.02
N PRO A 197 -10.01 18.71 8.91
CA PRO A 197 -9.34 19.66 9.79
C PRO A 197 -9.99 21.05 9.74
N LEU A 198 -10.00 21.75 10.88
CA LEU A 198 -10.67 23.05 11.00
C LEU A 198 -9.94 24.15 10.24
N GLU A 199 -8.62 24.01 10.04
CA GLU A 199 -7.76 24.97 9.33
C GLU A 199 -8.30 25.26 7.91
N VAL A 200 -8.83 24.23 7.25
CA VAL A 200 -9.43 24.31 5.91
C VAL A 200 -10.54 25.37 5.84
N PHE A 201 -11.30 25.53 6.91
CA PHE A 201 -12.42 26.47 6.98
C PHE A 201 -12.03 27.83 7.56
N GLN A 202 -10.93 27.92 8.31
CA GLN A 202 -10.47 29.19 8.88
C GLN A 202 -9.82 30.08 7.83
N GLU A 203 -9.12 29.49 6.85
CA GLU A 203 -8.37 30.24 5.84
C GLU A 203 -9.20 30.68 4.63
N ASN A 204 -10.37 30.06 4.39
CA ASN A 204 -11.11 30.20 3.14
C ASN A 204 -12.56 30.65 3.39
N ASP A 205 -13.04 31.63 2.62
CA ASP A 205 -14.41 32.17 2.76
C ASP A 205 -15.49 31.15 2.34
N GLU A 206 -15.23 30.37 1.29
CA GLU A 206 -16.17 29.44 0.68
C GLU A 206 -15.48 28.12 0.30
N VAL A 207 -15.87 27.05 1.01
CA VAL A 207 -15.35 25.69 0.78
C VAL A 207 -16.49 24.76 0.38
N THR A 208 -16.30 24.07 -0.74
CA THR A 208 -17.21 23.03 -1.24
C THR A 208 -16.60 21.66 -1.05
N VAL A 209 -17.33 20.77 -0.37
CA VAL A 209 -16.92 19.38 -0.16
C VAL A 209 -17.59 18.48 -1.19
N HIS A 210 -16.78 17.68 -1.89
CA HIS A 210 -17.21 16.82 -2.97
C HIS A 210 -17.01 15.35 -2.64
N TYR A 211 -18.10 14.58 -2.73
CA TYR A 211 -18.11 13.11 -2.73
C TYR A 211 -18.67 12.52 -4.05
N ASN A 212 -19.25 13.37 -4.89
CA ASN A 212 -19.85 13.04 -6.18
C ASN A 212 -18.86 13.16 -7.35
N LEU A 213 -17.57 12.98 -7.08
CA LEU A 213 -16.52 13.01 -8.10
C LEU A 213 -15.99 11.59 -8.34
N LEU A 214 -15.63 11.35 -9.60
CA LEU A 214 -14.92 10.17 -10.07
C LEU A 214 -13.50 10.61 -10.47
N ASP A 215 -12.51 9.90 -9.95
CA ASP A 215 -11.11 10.13 -10.30
C ASP A 215 -10.84 9.60 -11.70
N SER A 216 -10.36 10.47 -12.58
CA SER A 216 -9.98 10.09 -13.95
C SER A 216 -8.54 9.59 -14.02
N TYR A 217 -7.73 9.77 -12.97
CA TYR A 217 -6.28 9.50 -12.93
C TYR A 217 -5.51 10.23 -14.04
N ILE A 218 -6.03 11.38 -14.46
CA ILE A 218 -5.40 12.30 -15.39
C ILE A 218 -4.97 13.52 -14.59
N SER A 219 -3.69 13.85 -14.67
CA SER A 219 -3.15 15.02 -13.99
C SER A 219 -2.31 15.84 -14.95
N ILE A 220 -2.47 17.15 -14.90
CA ILE A 220 -1.64 18.09 -15.64
C ILE A 220 -0.60 18.62 -14.67
N CYS A 221 0.65 18.30 -14.95
CA CYS A 221 1.77 18.57 -14.07
C CYS A 221 2.62 19.69 -14.64
N SER A 222 3.04 20.59 -13.77
CA SER A 222 4.13 21.51 -14.06
C SER A 222 5.48 20.77 -14.01
N PRO A 223 6.51 21.29 -14.69
CA PRO A 223 7.86 20.72 -14.68
C PRO A 223 8.54 20.75 -13.30
N CYS A 224 7.93 21.36 -12.28
CA CYS A 224 8.40 21.28 -10.90
C CYS A 224 8.02 19.98 -10.19
N VAL A 225 7.04 19.22 -10.70
CA VAL A 225 6.58 17.98 -10.06
C VAL A 225 7.67 16.90 -10.00
N PRO A 226 8.39 16.56 -11.09
CA PRO A 226 9.41 15.51 -11.02
C PRO A 226 10.53 15.77 -10.00
N PRO A 227 11.10 17.00 -9.89
CA PRO A 227 12.04 17.33 -8.81
C PRO A 227 11.47 17.13 -7.40
N LEU A 228 10.18 17.41 -7.16
CA LEU A 228 9.57 17.17 -5.85
C LEU A 228 9.54 15.69 -5.45
N PHE A 229 9.45 14.78 -6.43
CA PHE A 229 9.59 13.34 -6.20
C PHE A 229 11.06 12.92 -5.99
N SER A 230 12.01 13.63 -6.60
CA SER A 230 13.44 13.44 -6.37
C SER A 230 13.86 13.90 -4.97
N ASP A 231 13.28 15.00 -4.48
CA ASP A 231 13.58 15.53 -3.15
C ASP A 231 12.91 14.70 -2.03
N ASN A 232 11.72 14.15 -2.29
CA ASN A 232 10.95 13.36 -1.32
C ASN A 232 10.84 11.89 -1.77
N PHE A 233 11.72 11.04 -1.23
CA PHE A 233 11.75 9.61 -1.56
C PHE A 233 10.54 8.82 -1.06
N ASP A 234 9.84 9.33 -0.05
CA ASP A 234 8.68 8.68 0.56
C ASP A 234 7.45 8.68 -0.36
N TYR A 235 7.41 9.57 -1.38
CA TYR A 235 6.31 9.61 -2.33
C TYR A 235 6.41 8.46 -3.33
N GLN A 236 5.59 7.42 -3.13
CA GLN A 236 5.50 6.26 -4.02
C GLN A 236 4.32 6.37 -5.00
N SER A 237 3.16 6.81 -4.51
CA SER A 237 1.94 6.98 -5.30
C SER A 237 1.56 8.45 -5.49
N MET A 238 0.64 8.68 -6.43
CA MET A 238 0.06 10.00 -6.66
C MET A 238 -0.70 10.52 -5.44
N ASP A 239 -1.32 9.63 -4.67
CA ASP A 239 -2.11 10.03 -3.49
C ASP A 239 -1.21 10.44 -2.32
N ASP A 240 -0.05 9.77 -2.17
CA ASP A 240 0.97 10.18 -1.20
C ASP A 240 1.50 11.56 -1.53
N PHE A 241 1.73 11.82 -2.82
CA PHE A 241 2.14 13.13 -3.29
C PHE A 241 1.08 14.20 -3.02
N VAL A 242 -0.20 13.95 -3.32
CA VAL A 242 -1.29 14.89 -3.05
C VAL A 242 -1.42 15.16 -1.54
N ARG A 243 -1.37 14.12 -0.70
CA ARG A 243 -1.42 14.29 0.77
C ARG A 243 -0.20 15.06 1.28
N GLY A 244 0.99 14.66 0.86
CA GLY A 244 2.25 15.28 1.26
C GLY A 244 2.32 16.75 0.86
N LEU A 245 1.82 17.10 -0.32
CA LEU A 245 1.81 18.49 -0.78
C LEU A 245 0.81 19.36 -0.02
N LEU A 246 -0.33 18.82 0.43
CA LEU A 246 -1.28 19.54 1.29
C LEU A 246 -0.71 19.78 2.69
N VAL A 247 -0.07 18.77 3.28
CA VAL A 247 0.55 18.90 4.62
C VAL A 247 1.72 19.88 4.59
N ASN A 248 2.52 19.85 3.52
CA ASN A 248 3.71 20.69 3.38
C ASN A 248 3.43 22.03 2.68
N GLU A 249 2.17 22.48 2.62
CA GLU A 249 1.81 23.74 1.96
C GLU A 249 2.56 24.93 2.59
N GLU A 250 2.74 24.93 3.91
CA GLU A 250 3.44 25.99 4.64
C GLU A 250 4.94 26.07 4.28
N LEU A 251 5.57 24.96 3.92
CA LEU A 251 7.01 24.87 3.68
C LEU A 251 7.38 25.12 2.21
N LEU A 252 6.65 24.50 1.28
CA LEU A 252 6.95 24.53 -0.15
C LEU A 252 6.13 25.58 -0.91
N GLY A 253 4.97 25.98 -0.38
CA GLY A 253 4.07 26.97 -1.00
C GLY A 253 3.50 26.54 -2.36
N ASN A 254 3.56 25.24 -2.68
CA ASN A 254 3.04 24.68 -3.92
C ASN A 254 1.53 24.50 -3.84
N SER A 255 0.83 24.94 -4.88
CA SER A 255 -0.62 24.88 -4.94
C SER A 255 -1.11 23.79 -5.89
N MET A 256 -2.26 23.22 -5.55
CA MET A 256 -2.93 22.21 -6.35
C MET A 256 -4.32 22.66 -6.72
N TYR A 257 -4.69 22.46 -7.97
CA TYR A 257 -5.99 22.84 -8.51
C TYR A 257 -6.78 21.61 -8.94
N ILE A 258 -8.10 21.76 -8.96
CA ILE A 258 -9.02 20.77 -9.49
C ILE A 258 -9.67 21.30 -10.77
N HIS A 259 -9.76 20.47 -11.79
CA HIS A 259 -10.63 20.73 -12.93
C HIS A 259 -11.76 19.70 -12.90
N ILE A 260 -13.00 20.18 -12.76
CA ILE A 260 -14.18 19.32 -12.74
C ILE A 260 -14.81 19.37 -14.12
N ALA A 261 -14.64 18.29 -14.90
CA ALA A 261 -15.19 18.17 -16.24
C ALA A 261 -16.69 17.85 -16.20
N ASP A 262 -17.47 18.69 -16.87
CA ASP A 262 -18.91 18.47 -17.14
C ASP A 262 -19.14 17.73 -18.46
N VAL A 263 -18.21 17.87 -19.40
CA VAL A 263 -18.29 17.29 -20.75
C VAL A 263 -17.15 16.31 -20.94
N GLY A 264 -17.48 15.15 -21.51
CA GLY A 264 -16.52 14.07 -21.78
C GLY A 264 -16.61 12.92 -20.79
N TYR A 265 -15.92 11.86 -21.15
CA TYR A 265 -15.80 10.64 -20.39
C TYR A 265 -14.34 10.43 -19.98
N GLY A 266 -14.13 10.05 -18.73
CA GLY A 266 -12.83 9.65 -18.21
C GLY A 266 -13.05 8.65 -17.10
N ALA A 267 -12.44 7.48 -17.23
CA ALA A 267 -12.45 6.46 -16.21
C ALA A 267 -11.15 5.66 -16.24
N ASN A 268 -10.63 5.37 -15.06
CA ASN A 268 -9.49 4.47 -14.86
C ASN A 268 -9.98 3.05 -14.54
N ILE A 269 -9.20 2.06 -14.94
CA ILE A 269 -9.49 0.65 -14.71
C ILE A 269 -8.40 0.08 -13.79
N ALA A 270 -8.72 0.05 -12.49
CA ALA A 270 -7.84 -0.53 -11.47
C ALA A 270 -8.25 -1.96 -11.06
N ASN A 271 -9.53 -2.30 -11.20
CA ASN A 271 -10.10 -3.59 -10.81
C ASN A 271 -10.96 -4.17 -11.95
N LEU A 272 -11.29 -5.47 -11.87
CA LEU A 272 -12.17 -6.13 -12.84
C LEU A 272 -13.59 -5.58 -12.85
N TYR A 273 -14.07 -5.06 -11.72
CA TYR A 273 -15.32 -4.32 -11.66
C TYR A 273 -15.34 -3.13 -12.61
N MET A 274 -14.28 -2.32 -12.54
CA MET A 274 -14.13 -1.13 -13.38
C MET A 274 -13.95 -1.54 -14.83
N TYR A 275 -13.24 -2.65 -15.08
CA TYR A 275 -13.13 -3.23 -16.41
C TYR A 275 -14.51 -3.57 -17.00
N ASP A 276 -15.40 -4.23 -16.25
CA ASP A 276 -16.77 -4.52 -16.69
C ASP A 276 -17.57 -3.23 -16.93
N ALA A 277 -17.57 -2.31 -15.96
CA ALA A 277 -18.32 -1.06 -16.04
C ALA A 277 -17.88 -0.21 -17.25
N VAL A 278 -16.58 -0.01 -17.44
CA VAL A 278 -16.04 0.77 -18.55
C VAL A 278 -16.24 0.07 -19.89
N SER A 279 -16.14 -1.27 -19.95
CA SER A 279 -16.46 -2.01 -21.16
C SER A 279 -17.92 -1.84 -21.58
N GLN A 280 -18.86 -1.87 -20.62
CA GLN A 280 -20.26 -1.58 -20.88
C GLN A 280 -20.49 -0.13 -21.34
N ASP A 281 -19.77 0.83 -20.75
CA ASP A 281 -19.86 2.24 -21.12
C ASP A 281 -19.34 2.49 -22.55
N ILE A 282 -18.27 1.81 -22.97
CA ILE A 282 -17.79 1.83 -24.37
C ILE A 282 -18.84 1.24 -25.31
N MET A 283 -19.38 0.05 -24.99
CA MET A 283 -20.39 -0.61 -25.83
C MET A 283 -21.64 0.25 -26.02
N SER A 284 -22.05 0.95 -24.96
CA SER A 284 -23.20 1.85 -24.96
C SER A 284 -22.90 3.28 -25.43
N ARG A 285 -21.68 3.54 -25.94
CA ARG A 285 -21.24 4.79 -26.57
C ARG A 285 -21.14 6.01 -25.65
N TRP A 286 -20.93 5.81 -24.35
CA TRP A 286 -20.63 6.93 -23.44
C TRP A 286 -19.28 7.58 -23.75
N THR A 287 -18.39 6.84 -24.41
CA THR A 287 -17.03 7.25 -24.79
C THR A 287 -16.95 7.83 -26.21
N HIS A 288 -18.04 8.31 -26.80
CA HIS A 288 -17.98 8.93 -28.14
C HIS A 288 -17.02 10.15 -28.14
N PRO A 289 -16.09 10.29 -29.12
CA PRO A 289 -15.99 9.57 -30.40
C PRO A 289 -15.20 8.25 -30.37
N ILE A 290 -14.57 7.91 -29.25
CA ILE A 290 -13.77 6.71 -29.04
C ILE A 290 -14.70 5.50 -28.83
N VAL A 291 -15.19 4.95 -29.95
CA VAL A 291 -16.09 3.80 -29.98
C VAL A 291 -15.62 2.77 -31.02
N PRO A 292 -15.96 1.48 -30.86
CA PRO A 292 -15.39 0.41 -31.69
C PRO A 292 -15.66 0.56 -33.20
N ASP A 293 -16.75 1.23 -33.60
CA ASP A 293 -17.09 1.46 -35.01
C ASP A 293 -16.23 2.53 -35.69
N LEU A 294 -15.71 3.49 -34.92
CA LEU A 294 -14.87 4.59 -35.42
C LEU A 294 -13.37 4.26 -35.34
N ILE A 295 -12.96 3.44 -34.38
CA ILE A 295 -11.54 3.12 -34.17
C ILE A 295 -11.11 1.99 -35.10
N GLU A 296 -10.12 2.25 -35.94
CA GLU A 296 -9.48 1.25 -36.79
C GLU A 296 -8.48 0.40 -36.01
N SER A 297 -8.97 -0.58 -35.24
CA SER A 297 -8.05 -1.57 -34.66
C SER A 297 -7.63 -2.58 -35.73
N HIS A 298 -6.35 -2.53 -36.12
CA HIS A 298 -5.72 -3.46 -37.08
C HIS A 298 -6.43 -3.53 -38.46
N GLY A 299 -6.87 -2.39 -38.99
CA GLY A 299 -7.40 -2.27 -40.35
C GLY A 299 -8.76 -2.94 -40.59
N CYS A 300 -9.56 -3.17 -39.55
CA CYS A 300 -10.91 -3.71 -39.65
C CYS A 300 -11.90 -2.93 -38.79
N THR A 301 -12.83 -2.24 -39.42
CA THR A 301 -13.90 -1.49 -38.75
C THR A 301 -15.03 -2.42 -38.29
N PHE A 302 -15.69 -2.05 -37.19
CA PHE A 302 -16.92 -2.71 -36.77
C PHE A 302 -18.13 -2.13 -37.52
N SER A 303 -19.04 -2.99 -37.95
CA SER A 303 -20.38 -2.58 -38.40
C SER A 303 -21.31 -2.48 -37.20
N HIS A 304 -22.00 -1.35 -37.07
CA HIS A 304 -22.96 -1.10 -36.00
C HIS A 304 -24.39 -1.42 -36.45
N SER A 305 -25.12 -2.17 -35.62
CA SER A 305 -26.54 -2.49 -35.79
C SER A 305 -27.35 -2.00 -34.58
N GLU A 306 -28.68 -2.02 -34.69
CA GLU A 306 -29.58 -1.67 -33.58
C GLU A 306 -29.27 -2.48 -32.31
N HIS A 307 -29.59 -1.92 -31.13
CA HIS A 307 -29.30 -2.48 -29.81
C HIS A 307 -27.80 -2.59 -29.46
N ASN A 308 -26.96 -1.70 -30.02
CA ASN A 308 -25.51 -1.65 -29.79
C ASN A 308 -24.83 -2.98 -30.11
N ILE A 309 -25.16 -3.56 -31.26
CA ILE A 309 -24.54 -4.78 -31.74
C ILE A 309 -23.43 -4.41 -32.72
N TYR A 310 -22.21 -4.85 -32.44
CA TYR A 310 -21.01 -4.57 -33.23
C TYR A 310 -20.49 -5.87 -33.85
N LYS A 311 -20.32 -5.87 -35.18
CA LYS A 311 -19.82 -7.03 -35.91
C LYS A 311 -18.68 -6.66 -36.84
N GLN A 312 -17.55 -7.36 -36.72
CA GLN A 312 -16.47 -7.28 -37.71
C GLN A 312 -16.77 -8.12 -38.96
N PRO A 313 -16.08 -7.86 -40.09
CA PRO A 313 -16.20 -8.69 -41.28
C PRO A 313 -15.75 -10.14 -41.02
N GLY A 314 -16.39 -11.09 -41.70
CA GLY A 314 -16.03 -12.52 -41.62
C GLY A 314 -16.61 -13.25 -40.39
N VAL A 315 -17.61 -12.69 -39.73
CA VAL A 315 -18.34 -13.36 -38.65
C VAL A 315 -19.41 -14.29 -39.23
N GLU A 316 -19.42 -15.53 -38.76
CA GLU A 316 -20.43 -16.53 -39.11
C GLU A 316 -21.41 -16.70 -37.94
N VAL A 317 -22.70 -16.49 -38.19
CA VAL A 317 -23.75 -16.62 -37.16
C VAL A 317 -24.71 -17.73 -37.55
N GLY A 318 -24.85 -18.71 -36.67
CA GLY A 318 -25.76 -19.85 -36.79
C GLY A 318 -27.24 -19.48 -36.80
N ARG A 319 -28.07 -20.44 -37.20
CA ARG A 319 -29.52 -20.30 -37.26
C ARG A 319 -30.11 -20.20 -35.86
N ASN A 320 -31.19 -19.42 -35.73
CA ASN A 320 -31.88 -19.17 -34.46
C ASN A 320 -30.99 -18.57 -33.34
N CYS A 321 -29.82 -18.03 -33.66
CA CYS A 321 -29.00 -17.32 -32.69
C CYS A 321 -29.68 -16.00 -32.28
N GLN A 322 -29.73 -15.75 -30.98
CA GLN A 322 -30.32 -14.54 -30.40
C GLN A 322 -29.21 -13.63 -29.87
N LEU A 323 -28.93 -12.56 -30.61
CA LEU A 323 -28.07 -11.47 -30.18
C LEU A 323 -28.98 -10.36 -29.64
N LYS A 324 -28.96 -10.09 -28.33
CA LYS A 324 -29.86 -9.10 -27.71
C LYS A 324 -29.31 -7.68 -27.75
N GLN A 325 -28.54 -7.29 -26.74
CA GLN A 325 -28.08 -5.92 -26.53
C GLN A 325 -26.61 -5.92 -26.10
N ASN A 326 -25.90 -4.86 -26.50
CA ASN A 326 -24.48 -4.63 -26.18
C ASN A 326 -23.63 -5.88 -26.46
N VAL A 327 -23.62 -6.32 -27.72
CA VAL A 327 -22.87 -7.50 -28.14
C VAL A 327 -21.79 -7.09 -29.13
N VAL A 328 -20.55 -7.45 -28.86
CA VAL A 328 -19.41 -7.20 -29.76
C VAL A 328 -18.85 -8.52 -30.25
N ILE A 329 -18.71 -8.68 -31.57
CA ILE A 329 -18.19 -9.89 -32.20
C ILE A 329 -16.99 -9.54 -33.07
N GLY A 330 -15.84 -10.12 -32.72
CA GLY A 330 -14.57 -9.97 -33.41
C GLY A 330 -14.48 -10.72 -34.74
N LYS A 331 -13.50 -10.33 -35.55
CA LYS A 331 -13.24 -10.87 -36.89
C LYS A 331 -13.02 -12.39 -36.84
N GLY A 332 -13.64 -13.11 -37.78
CA GLY A 332 -13.46 -14.55 -37.95
C GLY A 332 -14.09 -15.40 -36.83
N ALA A 333 -14.95 -14.81 -35.99
CA ALA A 333 -15.67 -15.59 -34.99
C ALA A 333 -16.82 -16.41 -35.63
N ALA A 334 -16.94 -17.66 -35.22
CA ALA A 334 -18.00 -18.58 -35.63
C ALA A 334 -18.92 -18.88 -34.45
N ILE A 335 -20.21 -18.61 -34.60
CA ILE A 335 -21.24 -18.81 -33.57
C ILE A 335 -22.19 -19.91 -34.03
N GLY A 336 -22.33 -20.96 -33.22
CA GLY A 336 -23.21 -22.09 -33.48
C GLY A 336 -24.72 -21.77 -33.38
N ASP A 337 -25.53 -22.76 -33.75
CA ASP A 337 -26.99 -22.66 -33.79
C ASP A 337 -27.61 -22.57 -32.38
N ASN A 338 -28.75 -21.88 -32.27
CA ASN A 338 -29.53 -21.69 -31.03
C ASN A 338 -28.76 -21.05 -29.85
N THR A 339 -27.69 -20.30 -30.13
CA THR A 339 -26.90 -19.62 -29.10
C THR A 339 -27.51 -18.29 -28.68
N PHE A 340 -27.40 -17.96 -27.40
CA PHE A 340 -27.93 -16.74 -26.78
C PHE A 340 -26.81 -15.87 -26.22
N ILE A 341 -26.72 -14.60 -26.64
CA ILE A 341 -25.66 -13.68 -26.22
C ILE A 341 -26.25 -12.33 -25.79
N GLU A 342 -25.87 -11.86 -24.60
CA GLU A 342 -26.32 -10.59 -24.01
C GLU A 342 -25.21 -9.91 -23.18
N ASN A 343 -24.98 -8.60 -23.40
CA ASN A 343 -23.97 -7.79 -22.69
C ASN A 343 -22.58 -8.43 -22.68
N SER A 344 -22.09 -8.88 -23.84
CA SER A 344 -20.88 -9.69 -23.93
C SER A 344 -19.99 -9.29 -25.10
N VAL A 345 -18.69 -9.44 -24.87
CA VAL A 345 -17.64 -9.18 -25.88
C VAL A 345 -17.02 -10.51 -26.28
N ILE A 346 -16.99 -10.77 -27.58
CA ILE A 346 -16.38 -11.95 -28.18
C ILE A 346 -15.19 -11.51 -29.03
N GLY A 347 -14.01 -12.04 -28.69
CA GLY A 347 -12.74 -11.81 -29.34
C GLY A 347 -12.65 -12.30 -30.79
N ARG A 348 -11.46 -12.14 -31.37
CA ARG A 348 -11.18 -12.54 -32.76
C ARG A 348 -10.93 -14.04 -32.85
N ASN A 349 -11.38 -14.65 -33.95
CA ASN A 349 -11.23 -16.07 -34.26
C ASN A 349 -11.73 -17.00 -33.14
N CYS A 350 -12.80 -16.61 -32.45
CA CYS A 350 -13.43 -17.45 -31.43
C CYS A 350 -14.40 -18.44 -32.07
N ILE A 351 -14.48 -19.64 -31.52
CA ILE A 351 -15.39 -20.69 -31.97
C ILE A 351 -16.36 -20.98 -30.85
N ILE A 352 -17.63 -20.67 -31.05
CA ILE A 352 -18.71 -20.91 -30.09
C ILE A 352 -19.60 -22.01 -30.63
N GLY A 353 -19.78 -23.07 -29.84
CA GLY A 353 -20.61 -24.23 -30.17
C GLY A 353 -22.12 -23.94 -30.20
N GLU A 354 -22.89 -25.02 -30.28
CA GLU A 354 -24.36 -24.96 -30.34
C GLU A 354 -25.00 -24.92 -28.95
N ASN A 355 -26.17 -24.27 -28.84
CA ASN A 355 -26.95 -24.13 -27.61
C ASN A 355 -26.16 -23.51 -26.43
N VAL A 356 -25.29 -22.54 -26.72
CA VAL A 356 -24.50 -21.85 -25.69
C VAL A 356 -25.25 -20.62 -25.17
N VAL A 357 -25.13 -20.34 -23.87
CA VAL A 357 -25.68 -19.13 -23.24
C VAL A 357 -24.53 -18.30 -22.69
N ILE A 358 -24.40 -17.05 -23.14
CA ILE A 358 -23.37 -16.11 -22.72
C ILE A 358 -24.02 -14.83 -22.21
N LYS A 359 -23.78 -14.47 -20.95
CA LYS A 359 -24.36 -13.28 -20.31
C LYS A 359 -23.30 -12.53 -19.50
N GLY A 360 -23.02 -11.28 -19.86
CA GLY A 360 -22.09 -10.45 -19.08
C GLY A 360 -20.64 -10.94 -19.12
N SER A 361 -20.29 -11.83 -20.06
CA SER A 361 -18.97 -12.44 -20.15
C SER A 361 -18.08 -11.78 -21.21
N TYR A 362 -16.77 -11.80 -20.94
CA TYR A 362 -15.71 -11.28 -21.79
C TYR A 362 -14.84 -12.42 -22.29
N LEU A 363 -14.87 -12.66 -23.61
CA LEU A 363 -14.07 -13.69 -24.26
C LEU A 363 -12.99 -13.01 -25.08
N TRP A 364 -11.73 -13.26 -24.76
CA TRP A 364 -10.60 -12.74 -25.53
C TRP A 364 -10.38 -13.53 -26.83
N ASN A 365 -9.22 -13.34 -27.46
CA ASN A 365 -8.92 -13.91 -28.77
C ASN A 365 -8.75 -15.43 -28.73
N ARG A 366 -9.19 -16.10 -29.80
CA ARG A 366 -8.97 -17.54 -30.05
C ARG A 366 -9.57 -18.47 -28.99
N VAL A 367 -10.64 -18.03 -28.33
CA VAL A 367 -11.36 -18.85 -27.35
C VAL A 367 -12.25 -19.86 -28.06
N SER A 368 -12.20 -21.12 -27.63
CA SER A 368 -13.08 -22.19 -28.11
C SER A 368 -14.06 -22.59 -27.00
N VAL A 369 -15.36 -22.47 -27.27
CA VAL A 369 -16.43 -22.86 -26.35
C VAL A 369 -17.21 -24.02 -26.95
N GLY A 370 -17.24 -25.15 -26.23
CA GLY A 370 -17.99 -26.34 -26.64
C GLY A 370 -19.51 -26.20 -26.55
N ASP A 371 -20.22 -27.20 -27.07
CA ASP A 371 -21.68 -27.22 -27.11
C ASP A 371 -22.30 -27.28 -25.71
N GLY A 372 -23.45 -26.61 -25.52
CA GLY A 372 -24.23 -26.67 -24.28
C GLY A 372 -23.60 -25.94 -23.08
N CYS A 373 -22.62 -25.07 -23.31
CA CYS A 373 -21.98 -24.30 -22.23
C CYS A 373 -22.83 -23.13 -21.73
N ASN A 374 -22.70 -22.80 -20.45
CA ASN A 374 -23.35 -21.65 -19.82
C ASN A 374 -22.29 -20.76 -19.15
N LEU A 375 -22.18 -19.53 -19.63
CA LEU A 375 -21.20 -18.53 -19.19
C LEU A 375 -21.95 -17.34 -18.61
N ASN A 376 -21.72 -17.06 -17.32
CA ASN A 376 -22.30 -15.90 -16.64
C ASN A 376 -21.17 -15.09 -15.98
N MET A 377 -21.08 -13.79 -16.30
CA MET A 377 -20.14 -12.83 -15.69
C MET A 377 -18.73 -13.40 -15.48
N CYS A 378 -18.12 -13.88 -16.56
CA CYS A 378 -16.78 -14.49 -16.51
C CYS A 378 -15.85 -13.84 -17.53
N LEU A 379 -14.55 -13.83 -17.22
CA LEU A 379 -13.50 -13.35 -18.10
C LEU A 379 -12.64 -14.55 -18.55
N LEU A 380 -12.59 -14.79 -19.86
CA LEU A 380 -11.81 -15.85 -20.47
C LEU A 380 -10.62 -15.26 -21.22
N GLY A 381 -9.41 -15.65 -20.79
CA GLY A 381 -8.13 -15.24 -21.37
C GLY A 381 -7.91 -15.77 -22.80
N GLU A 382 -6.73 -15.48 -23.37
CA GLU A 382 -6.43 -15.90 -24.74
C GLU A 382 -6.24 -17.41 -24.86
N ASN A 383 -6.64 -17.98 -26.00
CA ASN A 383 -6.49 -19.42 -26.29
C ASN A 383 -7.18 -20.39 -25.30
N VAL A 384 -8.13 -19.92 -24.49
CA VAL A 384 -8.90 -20.77 -23.57
C VAL A 384 -9.79 -21.76 -24.33
N LYS A 385 -9.86 -23.00 -23.85
CA LYS A 385 -10.68 -24.06 -24.44
C LYS A 385 -11.63 -24.66 -23.41
N LEU A 386 -12.92 -24.47 -23.62
CA LEU A 386 -13.98 -25.10 -22.85
C LEU A 386 -14.55 -26.27 -23.65
N GLN A 387 -14.57 -27.47 -23.06
CA GLN A 387 -15.23 -28.63 -23.67
C GLN A 387 -16.76 -28.55 -23.50
N LYS A 388 -17.46 -29.64 -23.82
CA LYS A 388 -18.94 -29.67 -23.84
C LYS A 388 -19.55 -29.65 -22.43
N ASN A 389 -20.73 -29.03 -22.31
CA ASN A 389 -21.53 -28.93 -21.09
C ASN A 389 -20.80 -28.31 -19.88
N VAL A 390 -19.93 -27.33 -20.11
CA VAL A 390 -19.25 -26.60 -19.02
C VAL A 390 -20.14 -25.47 -18.51
N GLN A 391 -20.23 -25.33 -17.18
CA GLN A 391 -20.93 -24.23 -16.53
C GLN A 391 -19.94 -23.37 -15.75
N ILE A 392 -19.86 -22.09 -16.11
CA ILE A 392 -19.04 -21.10 -15.43
C ILE A 392 -19.94 -20.12 -14.71
N ASN A 393 -19.80 -20.08 -13.38
CA ASN A 393 -20.55 -19.16 -12.53
C ASN A 393 -19.94 -17.75 -12.53
N ALA A 394 -20.69 -16.80 -11.97
CA ALA A 394 -20.27 -15.41 -11.89
C ALA A 394 -18.94 -15.26 -11.16
N GLY A 395 -18.13 -14.31 -11.63
CA GLY A 395 -16.89 -13.93 -10.97
C GLY A 395 -15.66 -14.74 -11.38
N CYS A 396 -15.79 -15.73 -12.26
CA CYS A 396 -14.68 -16.59 -12.65
C CYS A 396 -13.71 -15.90 -13.62
N ILE A 397 -12.41 -16.13 -13.40
CA ILE A 397 -11.32 -15.65 -14.26
C ILE A 397 -10.53 -16.86 -14.73
N LEU A 398 -10.49 -17.06 -16.04
CA LEU A 398 -9.62 -18.06 -16.67
C LEU A 398 -8.46 -17.34 -17.34
N GLY A 399 -7.24 -17.60 -16.86
CA GLY A 399 -6.01 -17.12 -17.48
C GLY A 399 -5.81 -17.68 -18.89
N SER A 400 -4.81 -17.16 -19.58
CA SER A 400 -4.44 -17.60 -20.93
C SER A 400 -4.12 -19.10 -20.94
N GLU A 401 -4.52 -19.78 -22.02
CA GLU A 401 -4.23 -21.20 -22.31
C GLU A 401 -4.88 -22.24 -21.37
N VAL A 402 -5.81 -21.83 -20.50
CA VAL A 402 -6.55 -22.76 -19.63
C VAL A 402 -7.49 -23.66 -20.44
N VAL A 403 -7.52 -24.94 -20.09
CA VAL A 403 -8.40 -25.95 -20.70
C VAL A 403 -9.28 -26.58 -19.64
N ILE A 404 -10.60 -26.53 -19.83
CA ILE A 404 -11.60 -27.14 -18.93
C ILE A 404 -12.25 -28.33 -19.65
N ASP A 405 -12.26 -29.49 -18.98
CA ASP A 405 -12.81 -30.75 -19.48
C ASP A 405 -14.37 -30.77 -19.46
N GLU A 406 -14.95 -31.83 -20.02
CA GLU A 406 -16.41 -31.95 -20.20
C GLU A 406 -17.19 -32.11 -18.88
N ASN A 407 -18.41 -31.54 -18.83
CA ASN A 407 -19.36 -31.66 -17.71
C ASN A 407 -18.87 -31.12 -16.36
N ILE A 408 -18.12 -30.03 -16.37
CA ILE A 408 -17.58 -29.38 -15.17
C ILE A 408 -18.35 -28.13 -14.83
N VAL A 409 -18.57 -27.93 -13.53
CA VAL A 409 -19.12 -26.71 -12.96
C VAL A 409 -18.01 -25.99 -12.20
N VAL A 410 -17.62 -24.82 -12.68
CA VAL A 410 -16.64 -23.97 -11.99
C VAL A 410 -17.37 -23.13 -10.94
N PRO A 411 -16.96 -23.18 -9.65
CA PRO A 411 -17.61 -22.39 -8.61
C PRO A 411 -17.36 -20.89 -8.82
N ALA A 412 -18.24 -20.05 -8.28
CA ALA A 412 -18.12 -18.59 -8.39
C ALA A 412 -16.77 -18.10 -7.84
N LEU A 413 -16.27 -16.98 -8.38
CA LEU A 413 -15.02 -16.32 -7.95
C LEU A 413 -13.73 -17.19 -8.09
N THR A 414 -13.79 -18.28 -8.85
CA THR A 414 -12.62 -19.13 -9.07
C THR A 414 -11.64 -18.50 -10.05
N ARG A 415 -10.35 -18.59 -9.73
CA ARG A 415 -9.23 -18.12 -10.57
C ARG A 415 -8.40 -19.30 -11.04
N LEU A 416 -8.27 -19.44 -12.36
CA LEU A 416 -7.46 -20.50 -12.96
C LEU A 416 -6.33 -19.91 -13.80
N GLN A 417 -5.14 -20.47 -13.68
CA GLN A 417 -3.95 -20.11 -14.48
C GLN A 417 -3.35 -21.36 -15.11
N ALA A 418 -2.81 -21.26 -16.33
CA ALA A 418 -2.18 -22.40 -17.00
C ALA A 418 -0.82 -22.76 -16.39
N GLU A 419 -0.02 -21.76 -15.98
CA GLU A 419 1.31 -21.94 -15.40
C GLU A 419 1.36 -21.51 -13.93
N VAL A 420 2.16 -22.21 -13.12
CA VAL A 420 2.45 -21.81 -11.74
C VAL A 420 3.61 -20.82 -11.76
N PHE A 421 3.28 -19.53 -11.67
CA PHE A 421 4.26 -18.51 -11.36
C PHE A 421 4.59 -18.57 -9.87
N VAL A 422 5.87 -18.72 -9.54
CA VAL A 422 6.39 -18.48 -8.19
C VAL A 422 6.95 -17.07 -8.24
N ASP A 423 6.39 -16.15 -7.47
CA ASP A 423 6.92 -14.78 -7.35
C ASP A 423 8.36 -14.88 -6.82
N GLU A 424 9.35 -14.47 -7.62
CA GLU A 424 10.77 -14.43 -7.20
C GLU A 424 11.02 -13.39 -6.08
N ASP A 425 10.07 -12.48 -5.85
CA ASP A 425 10.18 -11.37 -4.90
C ASP A 425 9.66 -11.69 -3.48
N SER A 426 9.17 -12.92 -3.23
CA SER A 426 8.79 -13.34 -1.87
C SER A 426 10.06 -13.61 -1.04
N PHE A 427 10.67 -12.55 -0.51
CA PHE A 427 11.75 -12.57 0.49
C PHE A 427 11.24 -13.09 1.85
N GLY A 428 10.65 -14.29 1.87
CA GLY A 428 10.37 -15.05 3.08
C GLY A 428 11.58 -15.90 3.43
N GLU A 429 12.12 -15.72 4.64
CA GLU A 429 13.20 -16.51 5.21
C GLU A 429 12.89 -18.01 5.14
N ASP A 430 13.43 -18.72 4.14
CA ASP A 430 13.69 -20.18 4.17
C ASP A 430 14.56 -20.61 2.97
N ASP A 431 15.68 -19.90 2.77
CA ASP A 431 16.70 -20.21 1.76
C ASP A 431 17.65 -21.33 2.24
N PHE A 432 17.09 -22.44 2.77
CA PHE A 432 17.86 -23.63 3.20
C PHE A 432 17.41 -24.96 2.57
N ASP A 433 16.73 -24.94 1.42
CA ASP A 433 16.63 -26.16 0.60
C ASP A 433 16.91 -25.90 -0.87
N ALA A 434 18.19 -25.64 -1.17
CA ALA A 434 18.77 -25.70 -2.51
C ALA A 434 18.81 -27.16 -3.02
N ASN A 435 17.63 -27.77 -3.19
CA ASN A 435 17.47 -29.06 -3.86
C ASN A 435 16.05 -29.36 -4.39
N LEU A 436 15.25 -28.34 -4.72
CA LEU A 436 14.07 -28.53 -5.57
C LEU A 436 14.51 -28.66 -7.03
N LYS A 437 14.73 -29.92 -7.39
CA LYS A 437 14.91 -30.41 -8.75
C LYS A 437 13.77 -29.90 -9.65
N SER A 438 14.09 -29.83 -10.93
CA SER A 438 13.16 -29.74 -12.06
C SER A 438 12.07 -30.83 -11.97
N ASP A 439 10.99 -30.56 -11.24
CA ASP A 439 9.94 -31.54 -11.02
C ASP A 439 8.77 -31.27 -11.98
N GLN A 440 8.70 -32.14 -12.99
CA GLN A 440 7.61 -32.33 -13.95
C GLN A 440 6.32 -32.91 -13.30
N ASP A 441 6.16 -32.78 -11.99
CA ASP A 441 5.10 -33.41 -11.18
C ASP A 441 4.30 -32.37 -10.35
N LYS A 442 3.98 -31.20 -10.92
CA LYS A 442 2.87 -30.36 -10.40
C LYS A 442 1.56 -30.84 -11.03
N THR A 443 0.92 -31.82 -10.39
CA THR A 443 -0.37 -32.38 -10.83
C THR A 443 -1.42 -31.27 -10.92
N CYS A 444 -2.09 -31.12 -12.07
CA CYS A 444 -3.20 -30.17 -12.23
C CYS A 444 -4.29 -30.45 -11.20
N ASP A 445 -5.02 -29.41 -10.76
CA ASP A 445 -6.19 -29.57 -9.89
C ASP A 445 -7.35 -30.20 -10.67
N PHE A 446 -7.26 -31.51 -10.89
CA PHE A 446 -8.24 -32.29 -11.67
C PHE A 446 -9.66 -32.21 -11.10
N SER A 447 -9.83 -31.73 -9.87
CA SER A 447 -11.14 -31.48 -9.23
C SER A 447 -11.89 -30.30 -9.86
N VAL A 448 -11.17 -29.28 -10.36
CA VAL A 448 -11.77 -28.06 -10.92
C VAL A 448 -11.63 -27.99 -12.44
N VAL A 449 -10.57 -28.53 -13.03
CA VAL A 449 -10.38 -28.52 -14.50
C VAL A 449 -10.71 -29.85 -15.19
N GLY A 450 -10.84 -30.95 -14.44
CA GLY A 450 -11.13 -32.29 -14.97
C GLY A 450 -9.89 -33.07 -15.41
N LYS A 451 -10.06 -34.37 -15.67
CA LYS A 451 -8.94 -35.32 -15.91
C LYS A 451 -8.08 -34.98 -17.13
N LYS A 452 -8.64 -34.28 -18.13
CA LYS A 452 -7.92 -33.77 -19.31
C LYS A 452 -7.76 -32.24 -19.33
N GLY A 453 -8.21 -31.57 -18.27
CA GLY A 453 -8.07 -30.14 -18.13
C GLY A 453 -6.66 -29.75 -17.74
N HIS A 454 -6.30 -28.52 -18.08
CA HIS A 454 -5.02 -27.91 -17.74
C HIS A 454 -5.29 -26.55 -17.09
N GLY A 455 -4.92 -26.43 -15.82
CA GLY A 455 -5.04 -25.22 -15.04
C GLY A 455 -4.82 -25.47 -13.55
N TYR A 456 -4.27 -24.49 -12.88
CA TYR A 456 -4.00 -24.44 -11.44
C TYR A 456 -4.85 -23.35 -10.81
N ILE A 457 -5.35 -23.59 -9.59
CA ILE A 457 -6.06 -22.55 -8.84
C ILE A 457 -5.04 -21.50 -8.39
N CYS A 458 -5.25 -20.25 -8.80
CA CYS A 458 -4.42 -19.13 -8.34
C CYS A 458 -4.88 -18.74 -6.92
N LYS A 459 -4.12 -19.15 -5.90
CA LYS A 459 -4.25 -18.60 -4.54
C LYS A 459 -3.37 -17.37 -4.47
N THR A 460 -3.97 -16.19 -4.40
CA THR A 460 -3.22 -14.98 -4.08
C THR A 460 -2.89 -15.04 -2.59
N THR A 461 -1.64 -15.32 -2.25
CA THR A 461 -1.09 -14.93 -0.94
C THR A 461 -1.05 -13.41 -0.96
N VAL A 462 -2.02 -12.78 -0.31
CA VAL A 462 -1.86 -11.37 0.04
C VAL A 462 -0.74 -11.36 1.06
N GLU A 463 0.33 -10.61 0.80
CA GLU A 463 1.29 -10.23 1.84
C GLU A 463 0.46 -9.48 2.88
N SER A 464 0.15 -10.17 3.96
CA SER A 464 -0.46 -9.60 5.15
C SER A 464 0.59 -8.70 5.79
N ASP A 465 0.49 -7.40 5.53
CA ASP A 465 0.73 -6.47 6.61
C ASP A 465 -0.22 -6.89 7.75
N GLU A 466 0.30 -7.02 8.97
CA GLU A 466 -0.28 -7.74 10.12
C GLU A 466 -1.58 -7.14 10.71
N GLU A 467 -2.52 -6.67 9.89
CA GLU A 467 -3.86 -6.24 10.31
C GLU A 467 -5.02 -6.73 9.41
N ASP A 468 -4.78 -7.40 8.28
CA ASP A 468 -5.84 -7.86 7.36
C ASP A 468 -6.01 -9.40 7.35
N GLU A 469 -6.21 -10.02 8.52
CA GLU A 469 -6.78 -11.38 8.58
C GLU A 469 -8.31 -11.31 8.37
N ASP A 470 -8.82 -12.10 7.41
CA ASP A 470 -10.24 -12.45 7.17
C ASP A 470 -11.13 -11.59 6.25
N VAL A 471 -10.60 -10.90 5.22
CA VAL A 471 -11.43 -10.47 4.08
C VAL A 471 -10.87 -11.00 2.77
N LEU A 472 -11.49 -12.07 2.24
CA LEU A 472 -11.43 -12.39 0.81
C LEU A 472 -11.87 -11.13 0.04
N GLU A 473 -10.92 -10.31 -0.40
CA GLU A 473 -11.23 -9.14 -1.22
C GLU A 473 -11.81 -9.61 -2.55
N ASP A 474 -13.10 -9.36 -2.77
CA ASP A 474 -13.75 -9.54 -4.06
C ASP A 474 -13.05 -8.67 -5.09
N ILE A 475 -12.21 -9.27 -5.95
CA ILE A 475 -11.53 -8.59 -7.09
C ILE A 475 -12.54 -7.94 -8.05
N TRP A 476 -13.79 -8.43 -8.02
CA TRP A 476 -14.93 -7.81 -8.69
C TRP A 476 -15.42 -6.53 -8.03
N GLY A 477 -14.66 -5.99 -7.07
CA GLY A 477 -14.98 -4.81 -6.30
C GLY A 477 -16.22 -5.04 -5.44
N LYS A 478 -16.19 -4.65 -4.17
CA LYS A 478 -17.45 -4.58 -3.42
C LYS A 478 -18.34 -3.54 -4.10
N THR A 479 -19.47 -3.98 -4.65
CA THR A 479 -20.49 -3.05 -5.16
C THR A 479 -20.94 -2.15 -4.01
N ILE A 480 -21.39 -0.94 -4.34
CA ILE A 480 -22.05 -0.06 -3.37
C ILE A 480 -23.43 -0.67 -3.13
N ASP A 481 -23.50 -1.71 -2.28
CA ASP A 481 -24.70 -2.52 -2.05
C ASP A 481 -25.94 -1.67 -1.79
N GLU A 482 -27.05 -2.13 -2.39
CA GLU A 482 -28.40 -1.59 -2.25
C GLU A 482 -29.13 -2.10 -0.98
N SER A 483 -28.50 -2.92 -0.15
CA SER A 483 -29.08 -3.39 1.12
C SER A 483 -28.39 -2.73 2.32
N VAL A 484 -28.84 -1.50 2.63
CA VAL A 484 -28.91 -1.07 4.03
C VAL A 484 -30.21 -1.66 4.56
N ASP A 485 -30.19 -2.96 4.88
CA ASP A 485 -31.14 -3.54 5.80
C ASP A 485 -30.37 -3.84 7.09
N ASP A 486 -30.96 -3.35 8.17
CA ASP A 486 -30.53 -3.48 9.55
C ASP A 486 -30.29 -4.96 9.95
N ASP A 487 -29.24 -5.18 10.74
CA ASP A 487 -29.19 -6.02 11.96
C ASP A 487 -27.88 -6.83 12.11
N GLU A 488 -27.24 -6.61 13.27
CA GLU A 488 -26.55 -7.57 14.17
C GLU A 488 -25.43 -8.47 13.57
N GLU A 489 -24.17 -8.54 14.02
CA GLU A 489 -23.45 -8.15 15.23
C GLU A 489 -21.98 -7.91 14.82
N SER A 490 -21.32 -6.90 15.38
CA SER A 490 -19.85 -6.85 15.38
C SER A 490 -19.40 -6.66 16.83
N GLU A 491 -19.00 -7.77 17.45
CA GLU A 491 -18.27 -7.71 18.71
C GLU A 491 -16.87 -7.14 18.49
N SER A 492 -16.55 -6.14 19.30
CA SER A 492 -15.25 -5.90 19.93
C SER A 492 -14.01 -5.69 19.05
N SER A 493 -13.73 -4.43 18.73
CA SER A 493 -12.36 -3.88 18.81
C SER A 493 -12.45 -2.39 19.14
N GLY A 494 -11.85 -1.98 20.25
CA GLY A 494 -12.06 -0.70 20.88
C GLY A 494 -11.49 0.49 20.11
N SER A 495 -12.28 1.56 20.03
CA SER A 495 -11.77 2.92 19.97
C SER A 495 -12.73 3.82 20.75
N GLU A 496 -12.27 4.30 21.90
CA GLU A 496 -12.99 5.29 22.70
C GLU A 496 -12.99 6.62 21.94
N ILE A 497 -14.14 6.97 21.36
CA ILE A 497 -14.40 8.33 20.87
C ILE A 497 -14.99 9.12 22.04
N ILE A 498 -14.18 10.03 22.58
CA ILE A 498 -14.58 11.06 23.53
C ILE A 498 -15.62 11.95 22.85
N SER A 499 -16.86 11.94 23.36
CA SER A 499 -17.91 12.86 22.96
C SER A 499 -17.68 14.23 23.60
N PRO A 500 -17.73 15.35 22.86
CA PRO A 500 -17.59 16.68 23.42
C PRO A 500 -18.94 17.14 23.99
N GLY A 501 -19.14 17.03 25.30
CA GLY A 501 -20.32 17.62 25.92
C GLY A 501 -20.83 17.06 27.25
N GLU A 502 -20.04 16.29 28.01
CA GLU A 502 -20.40 15.97 29.39
C GLU A 502 -19.49 16.72 30.37
N GLU A 503 -20.10 17.65 31.10
CA GLU A 503 -19.52 18.31 32.27
C GLU A 503 -19.12 17.22 33.29
N VAL A 504 -17.83 16.89 33.31
CA VAL A 504 -17.26 16.05 34.36
C VAL A 504 -17.16 16.91 35.62
N SER A 505 -17.91 16.51 36.63
CA SER A 505 -17.83 17.06 37.98
C SER A 505 -16.40 16.93 38.51
N ASP A 506 -15.79 18.08 38.80
CA ASP A 506 -14.59 18.25 39.62
C ASP A 506 -14.73 17.51 40.96
N GLU A 507 -14.21 16.29 41.09
CA GLU A 507 -13.74 15.73 42.37
C GLU A 507 -12.61 14.70 42.13
N SER A 508 -11.37 15.19 41.97
CA SER A 508 -10.16 14.60 42.59
C SER A 508 -8.90 15.37 42.14
N GLU A 509 -8.58 16.44 42.89
CA GLU A 509 -7.25 17.04 42.87
C GLU A 509 -6.22 16.03 43.41
N GLY A 510 -5.37 15.49 42.53
CA GLY A 510 -4.09 14.87 42.90
C GLY A 510 -3.64 13.69 42.04
N GLY A 511 -2.84 13.94 40.99
CA GLY A 511 -2.14 12.85 40.28
C GLY A 511 -1.58 13.19 38.90
N GLY A 512 -0.76 14.25 38.78
CA GLY A 512 -0.17 14.66 37.48
C GLY A 512 1.28 14.23 37.23
N TYR A 513 1.93 13.53 38.15
CA TYR A 513 3.37 13.19 38.04
C TYR A 513 3.65 11.68 37.92
N ASP A 514 2.69 10.83 38.31
CA ASP A 514 2.91 9.38 38.35
C ASP A 514 2.71 8.72 36.97
N ASP A 515 1.87 9.28 36.09
CA ASP A 515 1.58 8.70 34.78
C ASP A 515 2.79 8.79 33.82
N GLU A 516 3.42 9.96 33.69
CA GLU A 516 4.63 10.16 32.87
C GLU A 516 5.81 9.29 33.37
N THR A 517 5.95 9.17 34.69
CA THR A 517 7.00 8.35 35.33
C THR A 517 6.77 6.85 35.06
N ASN A 518 5.52 6.40 35.05
CA ASN A 518 5.15 5.03 34.75
C ASN A 518 5.30 4.70 33.25
N GLN A 519 4.94 5.64 32.36
CA GLN A 519 5.15 5.49 30.91
C GLN A 519 6.63 5.36 30.58
N PHE A 520 7.48 6.24 31.13
CA PHE A 520 8.93 6.11 30.98
C PHE A 520 9.47 4.80 31.55
N TYR A 521 8.98 4.35 32.71
CA TYR A 521 9.39 3.08 33.29
C TYR A 521 9.11 1.89 32.35
N ASN A 522 7.94 1.88 31.69
CA ASN A 522 7.58 0.84 30.73
C ASN A 522 8.48 0.90 29.49
N GLU A 523 8.75 2.08 28.93
CA GLU A 523 9.63 2.24 27.77
C GLU A 523 11.08 1.81 28.06
N VAL A 524 11.58 2.11 29.27
CA VAL A 524 12.90 1.64 29.72
C VAL A 524 12.91 0.12 29.87
N LEU A 525 11.83 -0.49 30.39
CA LEU A 525 11.71 -1.94 30.53
C LEU A 525 11.72 -2.62 29.15
N GLU A 526 10.92 -2.13 28.20
CA GLU A 526 10.89 -2.64 26.82
C GLU A 526 12.24 -2.50 26.11
N SER A 527 12.90 -1.34 26.26
CA SER A 527 14.23 -1.09 25.69
C SER A 527 15.27 -2.08 26.24
N LEU A 528 15.18 -2.44 27.52
CA LEU A 528 16.05 -3.44 28.13
C LEU A 528 15.70 -4.88 27.69
N GLN A 529 14.42 -5.21 27.50
CA GLN A 529 14.01 -6.51 26.97
C GLN A 529 14.48 -6.72 25.53
N ARG A 530 14.21 -5.76 24.64
CA ARG A 530 14.71 -5.74 23.25
C ARG A 530 16.23 -5.82 23.22
N GLY A 531 16.89 -5.10 24.13
CA GLY A 531 18.35 -5.15 24.29
C GLY A 531 18.90 -6.56 24.52
N ILE A 532 18.20 -7.40 25.30
CA ILE A 532 18.59 -8.80 25.56
C ILE A 532 18.28 -9.70 24.35
N GLU A 533 17.09 -9.55 23.76
CA GLU A 533 16.62 -10.40 22.66
C GLU A 533 17.45 -10.21 21.38
N GLU A 534 17.64 -8.96 20.96
CA GLU A 534 18.38 -8.60 19.75
C GLU A 534 19.90 -8.48 19.99
N LYS A 535 20.35 -8.56 21.25
CA LYS A 535 21.75 -8.33 21.67
C LYS A 535 22.29 -6.97 21.20
N VAL A 536 21.50 -5.93 21.38
CA VAL A 536 21.82 -4.55 20.99
C VAL A 536 23.08 -4.05 21.72
N ASN A 537 23.91 -3.26 21.04
CA ASN A 537 25.05 -2.62 21.70
C ASN A 537 24.56 -1.67 22.81
N SER A 538 25.16 -1.78 24.00
CA SER A 538 24.90 -0.92 25.16
C SER A 538 24.90 0.59 24.86
N GLU A 539 25.69 1.06 23.89
CA GLU A 539 25.69 2.48 23.48
C GLU A 539 24.36 2.93 22.86
N ASN A 540 23.69 2.07 22.08
CA ASN A 540 22.40 2.38 21.46
C ASN A 540 21.30 2.41 22.52
N THR A 541 21.28 1.45 23.46
CA THR A 541 20.35 1.45 24.60
C THR A 541 20.53 2.69 25.48
N ILE A 542 21.76 3.19 25.64
CA ILE A 542 22.01 4.47 26.32
C ILE A 542 21.34 5.63 25.57
N LEU A 543 21.42 5.66 24.23
CA LEU A 543 20.83 6.73 23.42
C LEU A 543 19.31 6.70 23.52
N GLU A 544 18.69 5.52 23.45
CA GLU A 544 17.25 5.33 23.65
C GLU A 544 16.80 5.88 25.00
N ILE A 545 17.40 5.42 26.10
CA ILE A 545 17.03 5.86 27.45
C ILE A 545 17.23 7.37 27.65
N ASN A 546 18.27 7.97 27.04
CA ASN A 546 18.45 9.42 27.10
C ASN A 546 17.43 10.16 26.25
N ALA A 547 17.05 9.65 25.08
CA ALA A 547 15.98 10.22 24.25
C ALA A 547 14.65 10.19 25.00
N SER A 548 14.29 9.06 25.61
CA SER A 548 13.08 8.93 26.43
C SER A 548 13.14 9.84 27.66
N LYS A 549 14.30 9.94 28.34
CA LYS A 549 14.48 10.89 29.45
C LYS A 549 14.17 12.33 29.01
N HIS A 550 14.63 12.73 27.83
CA HIS A 550 14.37 14.06 27.29
C HIS A 550 12.90 14.23 26.86
N ALA A 551 12.25 13.16 26.38
CA ALA A 551 10.83 13.17 26.01
C ALA A 551 9.92 13.40 27.22
N TYR A 552 10.12 12.66 28.33
CA TYR A 552 9.32 12.79 29.55
C TYR A 552 9.88 13.80 30.57
N ASN A 553 10.96 14.52 30.23
CA ASN A 553 11.60 15.51 31.09
C ASN A 553 11.98 15.00 32.50
N ILE A 554 12.45 13.75 32.59
CA ILE A 554 12.75 13.08 33.86
C ILE A 554 14.15 13.45 34.38
N THR A 555 14.29 13.61 35.69
CA THR A 555 15.58 13.96 36.29
C THR A 555 16.55 12.78 36.24
N ILE A 556 17.86 13.05 36.20
CA ILE A 556 18.87 11.96 36.18
C ILE A 556 18.78 11.03 37.40
N LYS A 557 18.29 11.57 38.53
CA LYS A 557 18.07 10.80 39.76
C LYS A 557 16.96 9.76 39.55
N GLU A 558 15.82 10.18 39.04
CA GLU A 558 14.68 9.30 38.75
C GLU A 558 15.03 8.27 37.68
N VAL A 559 15.78 8.66 36.63
CA VAL A 559 16.27 7.72 35.63
C VAL A 559 17.11 6.61 36.27
N ASN A 560 18.05 6.96 37.17
CA ASN A 560 18.87 5.95 37.85
C ASN A 560 18.01 4.99 38.68
N THR A 561 17.01 5.52 39.39
CA THR A 561 16.09 4.70 40.19
C THR A 561 15.23 3.77 39.35
N LEU A 562 14.62 4.30 38.28
CA LEU A 562 13.73 3.54 37.41
C LEU A 562 14.48 2.52 36.56
N LEU A 563 15.68 2.84 36.06
CA LEU A 563 16.54 1.93 35.32
C LEU A 563 16.94 0.72 36.18
N ILE A 564 17.32 0.96 37.43
CA ILE A 564 17.69 -0.12 38.36
C ILE A 564 16.45 -0.94 38.73
N LYS A 565 15.31 -0.30 38.97
CA LYS A 565 14.03 -0.99 39.23
C LYS A 565 13.60 -1.85 38.04
N ALA A 566 13.77 -1.37 36.80
CA ALA A 566 13.44 -2.11 35.58
C ALA A 566 14.38 -3.31 35.41
N LEU A 567 15.69 -3.09 35.54
CA LEU A 567 16.70 -4.14 35.45
C LEU A 567 16.47 -5.28 36.46
N LEU A 568 16.09 -4.95 37.69
CA LEU A 568 15.76 -5.93 38.74
C LEU A 568 14.45 -6.69 38.46
N LYS A 569 13.53 -6.09 37.70
CA LYS A 569 12.24 -6.70 37.33
C LYS A 569 12.34 -7.64 36.12
N LEU A 570 13.27 -7.41 35.19
CA LEU A 570 13.44 -8.25 33.97
C LEU A 570 13.42 -9.78 34.22
N PRO A 571 14.14 -10.32 35.24
CA PRO A 571 14.13 -11.77 35.47
C PRO A 571 12.82 -12.29 36.07
N LEU A 572 11.98 -11.42 36.65
CA LEU A 572 10.68 -11.78 37.23
C LEU A 572 9.59 -11.88 36.16
N ASP A 573 9.69 -11.06 35.11
CA ASP A 573 8.71 -11.05 34.02
C ASP A 573 8.99 -12.17 32.99
N SER A 574 10.26 -12.50 32.75
CA SER A 574 10.67 -13.53 31.76
C SER A 574 10.40 -14.98 32.18
N LEU A 575 10.38 -15.27 33.48
CA LEU A 575 10.15 -16.60 34.05
C LEU A 575 9.37 -16.41 35.35
N GLN A 576 8.34 -17.21 35.61
CA GLN A 576 7.66 -17.23 36.92
C GLN A 576 8.61 -17.76 38.01
N VAL A 577 9.60 -16.95 38.39
CA VAL A 577 10.69 -17.33 39.30
C VAL A 577 10.18 -17.26 40.73
N SER A 578 10.04 -18.42 41.38
CA SER A 578 9.63 -18.49 42.79
C SER A 578 10.79 -18.68 43.77
N THR A 579 12.02 -18.93 43.29
CA THR A 579 13.17 -19.23 44.18
C THR A 579 14.38 -18.30 43.97
N PRO A 580 15.11 -17.93 45.05
CA PRO A 580 16.27 -17.03 44.98
C PRO A 580 17.41 -17.50 44.08
N GLN A 581 17.59 -18.82 43.92
CA GLN A 581 18.67 -19.39 43.12
C GLN A 581 18.40 -19.28 41.62
N GLN A 582 17.14 -19.49 41.20
CA GLN A 582 16.72 -19.33 39.81
C GLN A 582 16.79 -17.85 39.38
N TYR A 583 16.44 -16.93 40.28
CA TYR A 583 16.57 -15.49 40.04
C TYR A 583 18.02 -15.10 39.74
N LEU A 584 18.97 -15.58 40.55
CA LEU A 584 20.40 -15.30 40.35
C LEU A 584 20.96 -15.86 39.04
N SER A 585 20.53 -17.05 38.61
CA SER A 585 21.00 -17.65 37.36
C SER A 585 20.54 -16.86 36.13
N SER A 586 19.33 -16.29 36.16
CA SER A 586 18.80 -15.46 35.07
C SER A 586 19.34 -14.03 35.13
N MET A 587 19.57 -13.49 36.33
CA MET A 587 20.04 -12.12 36.50
C MET A 587 21.52 -11.93 36.14
N LYS A 588 22.38 -12.92 36.40
CA LYS A 588 23.83 -12.82 36.15
C LYS A 588 24.20 -12.49 34.69
N PRO A 589 23.63 -13.14 33.65
CA PRO A 589 23.92 -12.75 32.25
C PRO A 589 23.43 -11.34 31.92
N SER A 590 22.23 -10.94 32.38
CA SER A 590 21.69 -9.59 32.16
C SER A 590 22.56 -8.50 32.81
N LEU A 591 23.06 -8.75 34.03
CA LEU A 591 23.99 -7.85 34.72
C LEU A 591 25.34 -7.72 34.02
N GLN A 592 25.85 -8.80 33.41
CA GLN A 592 27.09 -8.76 32.64
C GLN A 592 26.90 -8.00 31.33
N PHE A 593 25.77 -8.23 30.65
CA PHE A 593 25.42 -7.57 29.40
C PHE A 593 25.22 -6.06 29.58
N PHE A 594 24.48 -5.64 30.60
CA PHE A 594 24.20 -4.22 30.90
C PHE A 594 25.26 -3.53 31.77
N HIS A 595 26.37 -4.19 32.10
CA HIS A 595 27.44 -3.55 32.87
C HIS A 595 27.96 -2.24 32.25
N PRO A 596 28.24 -2.17 30.92
CA PRO A 596 28.67 -0.92 30.29
C PRO A 596 27.62 0.20 30.39
N LEU A 597 26.34 -0.14 30.24
CA LEU A 597 25.19 0.76 30.39
C LEU A 597 25.16 1.37 31.81
N ILE A 598 25.18 0.51 32.83
CA ILE A 598 25.07 0.92 34.24
C ILE A 598 26.29 1.77 34.66
N SER A 599 27.49 1.45 34.17
CA SER A 599 28.73 2.20 34.47
C SER A 599 28.70 3.67 33.99
N LYS A 600 27.85 3.98 33.00
CA LYS A 600 27.72 5.34 32.46
C LYS A 600 26.76 6.20 33.30
N TYR A 601 25.71 5.61 33.84
CA TYR A 601 24.72 6.27 34.68
C TYR A 601 25.17 6.37 36.15
N ILE A 602 25.80 5.33 36.67
CA ILE A 602 26.27 5.27 38.06
C ILE A 602 27.76 5.61 38.14
N ARG A 603 28.06 6.92 38.29
CA ARG A 603 29.45 7.42 38.44
C ARG A 603 29.68 8.24 39.69
N SER A 604 28.71 9.09 40.03
CA SER A 604 28.80 9.97 41.18
C SER A 604 28.46 9.22 42.47
N THR A 605 28.96 9.72 43.60
CA THR A 605 28.60 9.18 44.93
C THR A 605 27.11 9.30 45.22
N GLU A 606 26.43 10.31 44.65
CA GLU A 606 24.98 10.51 44.80
C GLU A 606 24.21 9.45 43.98
N SER A 607 24.61 9.21 42.72
CA SER A 607 24.00 8.17 41.87
C SER A 607 24.19 6.75 42.41
N GLN A 608 25.32 6.49 43.09
CA GLN A 608 25.55 5.22 43.78
C GLN A 608 24.61 5.05 44.99
N LEU A 609 24.32 6.12 45.73
CA LEU A 609 23.33 6.10 46.81
C LEU A 609 21.92 5.90 46.27
N ASP A 610 21.54 6.59 45.18
CA ASP A 610 20.23 6.44 44.54
C ASP A 610 19.99 5.00 44.10
N CYS A 611 21.00 4.35 43.53
CA CYS A 611 20.96 2.92 43.17
C CYS A 611 20.69 2.04 44.40
N LEU A 612 21.45 2.23 45.49
CA LEU A 612 21.28 1.46 46.72
C LEU A 612 19.90 1.67 47.35
N SER A 613 19.38 2.90 47.34
CA SER A 613 18.01 3.20 47.78
C SER A 613 16.95 2.50 46.92
N SER A 614 17.20 2.37 45.62
CA SER A 614 16.28 1.67 44.69
C SER A 614 16.27 0.17 44.93
N ILE A 615 17.44 -0.44 45.21
CA ILE A 615 17.52 -1.84 45.63
C ILE A 615 16.83 -2.04 46.98
N GLU A 616 16.97 -1.10 47.93
CA GLU A 616 16.29 -1.14 49.23
C GLU A 616 14.76 -1.17 49.06
N GLU A 617 14.21 -0.30 48.22
CA GLU A 617 12.78 -0.28 47.90
C GLU A 617 12.34 -1.61 47.28
N PHE A 618 13.10 -2.13 46.31
CA PHE A 618 12.79 -3.41 45.66
C PHE A 618 12.90 -4.61 46.62
N MET A 619 13.85 -4.59 47.56
CA MET A 619 13.99 -5.59 48.62
C MET A 619 12.78 -5.58 49.57
N LYS A 620 12.17 -4.42 49.83
CA LYS A 620 10.95 -4.31 50.64
C LYS A 620 9.74 -4.88 49.90
N SER A 621 9.63 -4.62 48.60
CA SER A 621 8.50 -5.12 47.80
C SER A 621 8.55 -6.63 47.55
N ASN A 622 9.74 -7.24 47.48
CA ASN A 622 9.93 -8.65 47.14
C ASN A 622 10.71 -9.41 48.23
N GLU A 623 10.05 -9.72 49.36
CA GLU A 623 10.68 -10.34 50.54
C GLU A 623 11.37 -11.69 50.22
N ASP A 624 10.83 -12.48 49.30
CA ASP A 624 11.34 -13.82 48.97
C ASP A 624 12.70 -13.79 48.23
N ILE A 625 13.00 -12.70 47.51
CA ILE A 625 14.18 -12.57 46.64
C ILE A 625 15.31 -11.75 47.32
N ALA A 626 15.04 -11.14 48.47
CA ALA A 626 16.00 -10.32 49.22
C ALA A 626 17.40 -10.97 49.44
N PRO A 627 17.53 -12.29 49.74
CA PRO A 627 18.84 -12.93 49.88
C PRO A 627 19.66 -12.99 48.58
N ALA A 628 19.01 -12.98 47.41
CA ALA A 628 19.66 -12.93 46.11
C ALA A 628 20.19 -11.52 45.80
N LEU A 629 19.46 -10.48 46.18
CA LEU A 629 19.82 -9.09 45.92
C LEU A 629 21.14 -8.68 46.62
N ILE A 630 21.48 -9.31 47.75
CA ILE A 630 22.79 -9.10 48.41
C ILE A 630 23.94 -9.60 47.52
N LYS A 631 23.74 -10.70 46.79
CA LYS A 631 24.74 -11.20 45.84
C LYS A 631 24.84 -10.32 44.60
N VAL A 632 23.77 -9.61 44.24
CA VAL A 632 23.80 -8.57 43.18
C VAL A 632 24.62 -7.37 43.67
N ILE A 633 24.45 -6.92 44.92
CA ILE A 633 25.29 -5.86 45.53
C ILE A 633 26.76 -6.29 45.55
N HIS A 634 27.06 -7.53 45.95
CA HIS A 634 28.42 -8.09 45.89
C HIS A 634 28.97 -8.09 44.45
N PHE A 635 28.17 -8.48 43.45
CA PHE A 635 28.59 -8.45 42.05
C PHE A 635 28.90 -7.03 41.55
N TRP A 636 28.14 -6.03 41.96
CA TRP A 636 28.40 -4.62 41.62
C TRP A 636 29.61 -4.04 42.36
N TYR A 637 29.89 -4.53 43.57
CA TYR A 637 31.15 -4.24 44.27
C TYR A 637 32.36 -4.84 43.53
N ASP A 638 32.32 -6.13 43.17
CA ASP A 638 33.39 -6.83 42.43
C ASP A 638 33.68 -6.19 41.05
N LYS A 639 32.68 -5.53 40.47
CA LYS A 639 32.77 -4.82 39.19
C LYS A 639 33.08 -3.33 39.32
N GLU A 640 33.49 -2.88 40.50
CA GLU A 640 33.87 -1.49 40.81
C GLU A 640 32.77 -0.44 40.54
N LEU A 641 31.50 -0.85 40.46
CA LEU A 641 30.37 0.07 40.27
C LEU A 641 29.97 0.78 41.56
N LEU A 642 30.14 0.12 42.71
CA LEU A 642 29.83 0.64 44.04
C LEU A 642 31.11 0.70 44.88
N LYS A 643 31.40 1.87 45.46
CA LYS A 643 32.52 2.04 46.38
C LYS A 643 32.15 1.58 47.78
N GLU A 644 33.10 1.01 48.49
CA GLU A 644 32.91 0.55 49.87
C GLU A 644 32.41 1.65 50.80
N SER A 645 33.04 2.84 50.75
CA SER A 645 32.65 4.01 51.54
C SER A 645 31.16 4.39 51.36
N VAL A 646 30.58 4.15 50.18
CA VAL A 646 29.18 4.45 49.88
C VAL A 646 28.25 3.37 50.42
N ILE A 647 28.65 2.09 50.34
CA ILE A 647 27.89 0.97 50.93
C ILE A 647 27.82 1.11 52.46
N ILE A 648 28.94 1.47 53.10
CA ILE A 648 28.99 1.71 54.55
C ILE A 648 28.15 2.94 54.94
N LYS A 649 28.18 4.01 54.14
CA LYS A 649 27.36 5.21 54.37
C LYS A 649 25.88 4.89 54.25
N TRP A 650 25.47 4.20 53.18
CA TRP A 650 24.10 3.72 53.02
C TRP A 650 23.69 2.87 54.22
N PHE A 651 24.52 1.91 54.66
CA PHE A 651 24.19 1.06 55.81
C PHE A 651 23.91 1.82 57.11
N LYS A 652 24.68 2.88 57.38
CA LYS A 652 24.50 3.74 58.56
C LYS A 652 23.22 4.56 58.47
N ASP A 653 22.82 4.94 57.26
CA ASP A 653 21.66 5.78 56.98
C ASP A 653 20.35 4.96 56.79
N LEU A 654 20.36 3.63 56.98
CA LEU A 654 19.13 2.82 56.86
C LEU A 654 18.03 3.29 57.83
N SER A 655 16.81 3.35 57.32
CA SER A 655 15.59 3.61 58.10
C SER A 655 15.31 2.52 59.16
N PRO A 656 14.63 2.82 60.27
CA PRO A 656 14.26 1.83 61.29
C PRO A 656 13.23 0.79 60.80
N GLU A 657 12.52 1.05 59.70
CA GLU A 657 11.55 0.13 59.09
C GLU A 657 12.20 -0.99 58.25
N SER A 658 13.51 -0.91 57.98
CA SER A 658 14.27 -1.87 57.17
C SER A 658 15.14 -2.83 58.00
N ASP A 659 14.73 -3.12 59.24
CA ASP A 659 15.43 -4.01 60.19
C ASP A 659 15.72 -5.42 59.64
N LYS A 660 14.86 -5.96 58.75
CA LYS A 660 15.10 -7.26 58.09
C LYS A 660 16.23 -7.17 57.05
N VAL A 661 16.25 -6.12 56.23
CA VAL A 661 17.33 -5.84 55.27
C VAL A 661 18.64 -5.67 56.04
N ARG A 662 18.63 -4.87 57.11
CA ARG A 662 19.78 -4.65 58.00
C ARG A 662 20.38 -5.95 58.54
N LYS A 663 19.56 -6.93 58.95
CA LYS A 663 20.01 -8.24 59.43
C LYS A 663 20.66 -9.09 58.33
N LEU A 664 20.12 -9.06 57.11
CA LEU A 664 20.65 -9.83 55.99
C LEU A 664 21.93 -9.20 55.43
N THR A 665 22.02 -7.86 55.38
CA THR A 665 23.22 -7.16 54.88
C THR A 665 24.35 -7.08 55.91
N ALA A 666 24.05 -7.23 57.21
CA ALA A 666 25.06 -7.19 58.28
C ALA A 666 26.19 -8.23 58.12
N THR A 667 25.87 -9.43 57.60
CA THR A 667 26.89 -10.47 57.34
C THR A 667 27.84 -10.07 56.20
N PHE A 668 27.31 -9.45 55.16
CA PHE A 668 28.10 -8.94 54.03
C PHE A 668 28.96 -7.73 54.42
N ILE A 669 28.45 -6.86 55.30
CA ILE A 669 29.17 -5.66 55.74
C ILE A 669 30.28 -6.00 56.72
N ASN A 670 30.06 -6.97 57.61
CA ASN A 670 31.14 -7.51 58.43
C ASN A 670 32.24 -8.12 57.55
N TRP A 671 31.88 -8.81 56.47
CA TRP A 671 32.86 -9.33 55.52
C TRP A 671 33.64 -8.21 54.82
N LEU A 672 32.98 -7.15 54.34
CA LEU A 672 33.63 -5.99 53.72
C LEU A 672 34.64 -5.33 54.69
N GLN A 673 34.23 -5.10 55.95
CA GLN A 673 35.10 -4.49 56.96
C GLN A 673 36.31 -5.35 57.32
N THR A 674 36.16 -6.69 57.36
CA THR A 674 37.28 -7.60 57.63
C THR A 674 38.22 -7.81 56.43
N ALA A 675 37.70 -7.71 55.20
CA ALA A 675 38.50 -7.91 54.00
C ALA A 675 39.41 -6.70 53.70
N ASP A 676 38.99 -5.48 54.08
CA ASP A 676 39.78 -4.26 53.92
C ASP A 676 40.87 -4.14 55.00
N GLU A 677 40.58 -4.62 56.24
CA GLU A 677 41.59 -4.72 57.31
C GLU A 677 42.78 -5.62 56.90
N GLU A 678 42.54 -6.77 56.25
CA GLU A 678 43.61 -7.65 55.73
C GLU A 678 44.39 -7.04 54.55
N SER A 679 43.77 -6.20 53.71
CA SER A 679 44.45 -5.51 52.59
C SER A 679 45.35 -4.37 53.07
N SER A 680 45.00 -3.71 54.17
CA SER A 680 45.77 -2.59 54.73
C SER A 680 47.02 -3.03 55.51
N GLU A 681 47.03 -4.26 56.04
CA GLU A 681 48.20 -4.81 56.74
C GLU A 681 49.33 -5.26 55.80
N ASP A 682 49.04 -5.54 54.52
CA ASP A 682 50.07 -5.96 53.55
C ASP A 682 50.85 -4.77 52.93
N GLU A 683 50.26 -3.57 52.81
CA GLU A 683 50.97 -2.40 52.26
C GLU A 683 51.94 -1.74 53.27
N GLU A 684 51.70 -1.84 54.58
CA GLU A 684 52.63 -1.31 55.61
C GLU A 684 53.86 -2.22 55.86
N SER A 685 53.96 -3.38 55.21
CA SER A 685 55.08 -4.32 55.40
C SER A 685 56.23 -4.19 54.37
N SER A 686 56.17 -3.21 53.46
CA SER A 686 57.15 -3.03 52.38
C SER A 686 57.98 -1.73 52.40
N GLU A 687 57.85 -0.91 53.45
CA GLU A 687 58.76 0.22 53.72
C GLU A 687 59.44 0.06 55.08
N ASP A 688 60.46 -0.81 55.14
CA ASP A 688 61.66 -0.65 56.00
C ASP A 688 62.85 -1.51 55.49
#